data_AF-A0A8J3BVY9-F1
#
_entry.id   AF-A0A8J3BVY9-F1
#
_cell.length_a   1.000
_cell.length_b   1.000
_cell.length_c   1.000
_cell.angle_alpha   90.00
_cell.angle_beta   90.00
_cell.angle_gamma   90.00
#
_symmetry.space_group_name_H-M   'P 1'
#
loop_
_entity.id
_entity.type
_entity.pdbx_description
1 polymer ?
#
loop_
_entity_poly.entity_id
_entity_poly.type
_entity_poly.pdbx_seq_one_letter_code
_entity_poly.pdbx_strand_id
1 'polypeptide(L)'
;MNCTCGCGGGCADVRSPGPPPGLPAIPYRAGDHGSFLAAMLARLSSVPELARFTARTADDPAIALLDDAAVLGDLLTFYSERIANEGYLRTATEDRSLRLLGRLVGYAPRPGVAAGTYLAFTADRDAAQRDVDVLIPAGMRAQSVPAPGQDAQAFETGEDLIARWSLNDMRVQVNRPIQVTPGDLGGLLELTLTGANLNLKPADRLLFDFGPGVAGSPQLLVLSAVSEDAAAGRTVVGFTAQAAPDPLPARIRATVEQAKTDPMYERSRIVRRYVDTDLTRLPEGFAAATDPRAALAEAIARADTAATAGEAYDSVRGWFAAHRDRLVDLRDAATPPAPPPAPSLFTELALAATASPNPALAGLAALLGPLRRPPSRPPASARDLDRKPADIFAPGSDFGAQLLTAVDPRLRDLYTAWRQINVAQDQALKGLQAMRVTAPPFGATAPDRLVFDSQGTVTGTIEWPLGRADQLFLGVTYADGMPSVIQFRYTAPDGMSWTAHADIGDGDDGVDLGPWQVSLVVTQPERGGPDVAAAGEEGPDPGVEATFTVNEAAAFGLTLPQSPATGAVSVTVHNGTSLSLEVISQPQSGVHGDRTVSVRRTAGDLQNPVFSLTSATSAPFARNVIALDAVYEGIARDSWVVVERPGKPMLLFTTVNEVRTVALADFGITGKVTQLELDDDWLLPDDTSLNHIRDTIVYARGERLDLATEPDPSDVGGDRIELAALYEGIRPGRLIVVTGERTDVDAPGVTGTEVVMVAAVEQFVDPTRPTALIHTVLTLAVPLNFTYRRPTVHCLGNVARATHGASRAEVIGSGDASRPGQTFTLFLGPLTWMAADTPLGAENTLVVRVDGTRWHEVDNFAGRGPQERVYVTSVGDDGRTRVTFGDGVNGARLPTGVENVRAEYRVGVGAAGNVRERQITQLVSRPAGVSAVTNPVAADGGADPDDQHQLRRGIPVAVAALDRLVGVSDYADFARERAGIGRASARQVRDGNRELVHVTVAGSGDIPLADDSGIVTALRASLVTFGDPRLATEVAVREAVLLLAAATVRVLPDYSFELVEPVIRAAVLDRLGFAARDLGQPAYRSELVAAIQNVPGVDYVDVDVFTGVPGSLTPEDLQNLPAQVATPQPVVPARLAEFHEATYTVPDDGAMTLTAIAAANGITVARLLALNPAVPGDADVPAGTEVVVFRGIRPAQLVMFSADLSDTLILREATS
;
A
#
# COMPACT_ATOMS: atom_id res chain seq x y z
N MET A 1 61.13 -52.71 48.69
CA MET A 1 62.56 -52.99 48.98
C MET A 1 63.14 -51.71 49.58
N ASN A 2 63.80 -51.79 50.74
CA ASN A 2 64.28 -50.62 51.49
C ASN A 2 65.65 -50.13 50.96
N CYS A 3 65.77 -48.83 50.69
CA CYS A 3 67.05 -48.16 50.45
C CYS A 3 67.96 -48.32 51.70
N THR A 4 69.18 -48.84 51.53
CA THR A 4 70.16 -49.12 52.59
C THR A 4 71.30 -48.11 52.69
N CYS A 5 71.25 -46.97 51.97
CA CYS A 5 72.42 -46.09 51.81
C CYS A 5 72.64 -45.02 52.91
N GLY A 6 71.81 -44.94 53.96
CA GLY A 6 72.13 -44.14 55.17
C GLY A 6 72.28 -42.63 55.01
N CYS A 7 72.12 -42.06 53.81
CA CYS A 7 72.05 -40.62 53.57
C CYS A 7 70.58 -40.18 53.58
N GLY A 8 70.20 -39.28 54.48
CA GLY A 8 68.82 -38.81 54.69
C GLY A 8 68.16 -38.04 53.52
N GLY A 9 68.57 -38.27 52.28
CA GLY A 9 67.86 -37.83 51.08
C GLY A 9 66.97 -38.96 50.59
N GLY A 10 65.65 -38.73 50.56
CA GLY A 10 64.69 -39.72 50.08
C GLY A 10 65.04 -40.18 48.66
N CYS A 11 65.22 -41.49 48.48
CA CYS A 11 65.20 -42.11 47.16
C CYS A 11 63.88 -41.71 46.50
N ALA A 12 63.92 -40.88 45.46
CA ALA A 12 62.74 -40.43 44.73
C ALA A 12 62.11 -41.65 44.06
N ASP A 13 61.18 -42.30 44.77
CA ASP A 13 60.37 -43.36 44.21
C ASP A 13 59.54 -42.74 43.09
N VAL A 14 59.77 -43.21 41.87
CA VAL A 14 59.00 -42.87 40.67
C VAL A 14 57.54 -43.23 40.98
N ARG A 15 56.72 -42.22 41.29
CA ARG A 15 55.33 -42.43 41.73
C ARG A 15 54.54 -43.08 40.58
N SER A 16 53.83 -44.16 40.87
CA SER A 16 52.63 -44.54 40.10
C SER A 16 51.40 -44.20 40.94
N PRO A 17 50.63 -43.15 40.58
CA PRO A 17 49.27 -43.01 41.05
C PRO A 17 48.33 -43.56 39.98
N GLY A 18 47.38 -44.41 40.39
CA GLY A 18 46.09 -44.44 39.70
C GLY A 18 45.41 -43.10 40.00
N PRO A 19 45.26 -42.19 39.02
CA PRO A 19 44.72 -40.86 39.29
C PRO A 19 43.25 -40.99 39.75
N PRO A 20 42.82 -40.24 40.77
CA PRO A 20 41.39 -40.15 41.09
C PRO A 20 40.58 -39.65 39.89
N PRO A 21 39.31 -40.06 39.75
CA PRO A 21 38.45 -39.57 38.67
C PRO A 21 38.22 -38.05 38.79
N GLY A 22 38.13 -37.35 37.66
CA GLY A 22 37.74 -35.93 37.60
C GLY A 22 38.88 -34.89 37.51
N LEU A 23 40.15 -35.28 37.47
CA LEU A 23 41.30 -34.34 37.45
C LEU A 23 41.48 -33.55 36.14
N PRO A 24 41.63 -32.21 36.11
CA PRO A 24 41.76 -31.40 34.87
C PRO A 24 42.92 -31.82 33.96
N ALA A 25 43.92 -32.50 34.50
CA ALA A 25 44.97 -33.20 33.76
C ALA A 25 45.32 -34.50 34.49
N ILE A 26 45.87 -35.47 33.76
CA ILE A 26 46.41 -36.72 34.30
C ILE A 26 47.91 -36.54 34.55
N PRO A 27 48.36 -36.50 35.81
CA PRO A 27 49.78 -36.46 36.14
C PRO A 27 50.38 -37.86 35.96
N TYR A 28 50.77 -38.18 34.72
CA TYR A 28 51.30 -39.50 34.33
C TYR A 28 52.83 -39.52 34.28
N ARG A 29 53.48 -38.36 34.45
CA ARG A 29 54.93 -38.25 34.43
C ARG A 29 55.56 -38.97 35.62
N ALA A 30 56.43 -39.93 35.34
CA ALA A 30 57.13 -40.73 36.34
C ALA A 30 58.25 -39.94 37.07
N GLY A 31 58.87 -38.98 36.38
CA GLY A 31 59.92 -38.09 36.89
C GLY A 31 60.31 -37.05 35.83
N ASP A 32 61.03 -36.02 36.25
CA ASP A 32 61.73 -35.05 35.38
C ASP A 32 63.22 -35.37 35.28
N HIS A 33 63.94 -34.66 34.41
CA HIS A 33 65.39 -34.79 34.24
C HIS A 33 66.15 -34.82 35.57
N GLY A 34 65.89 -33.85 36.46
CA GLY A 34 66.59 -33.72 37.72
C GLY A 34 66.37 -34.92 38.65
N SER A 35 65.14 -35.42 38.71
CA SER A 35 64.78 -36.59 39.51
C SER A 35 65.43 -37.89 38.98
N PHE A 36 65.49 -38.06 37.65
CA PHE A 36 66.13 -39.22 37.04
C PHE A 36 67.64 -39.22 37.22
N LEU A 37 68.28 -38.07 36.99
CA LEU A 37 69.73 -37.93 37.19
C LEU A 37 70.10 -38.18 38.65
N ALA A 38 69.37 -37.58 39.60
CA ALA A 38 69.59 -37.80 41.02
C ALA A 38 69.43 -39.28 41.42
N ALA A 39 68.42 -39.97 40.90
CA ALA A 39 68.20 -41.39 41.16
C ALA A 39 69.32 -42.28 40.60
N MET A 40 69.80 -41.99 39.38
CA MET A 40 70.91 -42.73 38.77
C MET A 40 72.24 -42.49 39.50
N LEU A 41 72.52 -41.24 39.88
CA LEU A 41 73.69 -40.86 40.69
C LEU A 41 73.66 -41.53 42.08
N ALA A 42 72.50 -41.63 42.71
CA ALA A 42 72.34 -42.32 43.99
C ALA A 42 72.58 -43.84 43.85
N ARG A 43 72.19 -44.43 42.72
CA ARG A 43 72.33 -45.86 42.44
C ARG A 43 73.75 -46.28 42.04
N LEU A 44 74.56 -45.38 41.48
CA LEU A 44 75.98 -45.64 41.18
C LEU A 44 76.74 -46.20 42.38
N SER A 45 76.47 -45.67 43.57
CA SER A 45 77.15 -46.08 44.81
C SER A 45 76.65 -47.41 45.39
N SER A 46 75.52 -47.94 44.90
CA SER A 46 74.92 -49.19 45.40
C SER A 46 75.20 -50.42 44.52
N VAL A 47 75.83 -50.23 43.36
CA VAL A 47 76.25 -51.31 42.46
C VAL A 47 77.68 -51.75 42.82
N PRO A 48 77.90 -53.01 43.28
CA PRO A 48 79.20 -53.48 43.77
C PRO A 48 80.35 -53.31 42.76
N GLU A 49 80.06 -53.52 41.48
CA GLU A 49 81.02 -53.43 40.37
C GLU A 49 81.45 -51.98 40.10
N LEU A 50 80.60 -51.00 40.45
CA LEU A 50 80.81 -49.57 40.25
C LEU A 50 81.16 -48.83 41.56
N ALA A 51 81.29 -49.55 42.68
CA ALA A 51 81.55 -48.96 43.99
C ALA A 51 82.84 -48.13 44.08
N ARG A 52 83.80 -48.36 43.17
CA ARG A 52 85.06 -47.59 43.05
C ARG A 52 84.93 -46.33 42.18
N PHE A 53 83.80 -46.12 41.51
CA PHE A 53 83.56 -44.98 40.63
C PHE A 53 83.06 -43.76 41.43
N THR A 54 83.97 -42.81 41.70
CA THR A 54 83.72 -41.66 42.60
C THR A 54 83.46 -40.33 41.88
N ALA A 55 83.57 -40.27 40.55
CA ALA A 55 83.31 -39.03 39.80
C ALA A 55 81.84 -38.59 39.92
N ARG A 56 81.59 -37.30 40.14
CA ARG A 56 80.25 -36.73 40.33
C ARG A 56 80.06 -35.37 39.63
N THR A 57 81.04 -34.94 38.85
CA THR A 57 81.04 -33.67 38.14
C THR A 57 80.55 -33.88 36.70
N ALA A 58 79.89 -32.87 36.14
CA ALA A 58 79.26 -32.96 34.82
C ALA A 58 80.25 -33.04 33.64
N ASP A 59 81.53 -32.78 33.88
CA ASP A 59 82.62 -32.90 32.91
C ASP A 59 83.15 -34.34 32.75
N ASP A 60 82.71 -35.29 33.58
CA ASP A 60 83.05 -36.70 33.44
C ASP A 60 82.17 -37.39 32.37
N PRO A 61 82.76 -38.07 31.37
CA PRO A 61 81.99 -38.71 30.29
C PRO A 61 80.98 -39.76 30.76
N ALA A 62 81.22 -40.44 31.88
CA ALA A 62 80.27 -41.42 32.41
C ALA A 62 79.11 -40.75 33.17
N ILE A 63 79.32 -39.55 33.74
CA ILE A 63 78.23 -38.73 34.28
C ILE A 63 77.41 -38.11 33.13
N ALA A 64 78.05 -37.70 32.04
CA ALA A 64 77.36 -37.23 30.83
C ALA A 64 76.42 -38.31 30.24
N LEU A 65 76.82 -39.59 30.25
CA LEU A 65 75.92 -40.69 29.83
C LEU A 65 74.69 -40.84 30.74
N LEU A 66 74.81 -40.57 32.04
CA LEU A 66 73.67 -40.57 32.96
C LEU A 66 72.79 -39.33 32.75
N ASP A 67 73.40 -38.20 32.43
CA ASP A 67 72.69 -36.97 32.06
C ASP A 67 71.86 -37.17 30.78
N ASP A 68 72.46 -37.75 29.74
CA ASP A 68 71.78 -38.12 28.49
C ASP A 68 70.63 -39.11 28.74
N ALA A 69 70.85 -40.12 29.60
CA ALA A 69 69.80 -41.06 29.98
C ALA A 69 68.67 -40.39 30.78
N ALA A 70 68.98 -39.36 31.58
CA ALA A 70 67.99 -38.59 32.32
C ALA A 70 67.15 -37.70 31.39
N VAL A 71 67.77 -37.10 30.37
CA VAL A 71 67.07 -36.37 29.30
C VAL A 71 66.12 -37.30 28.55
N LEU A 72 66.59 -38.50 28.17
CA LEU A 72 65.74 -39.50 27.53
C LEU A 72 64.56 -39.90 28.44
N GLY A 73 64.81 -40.08 29.74
CA GLY A 73 63.77 -40.34 30.73
C GLY A 73 62.71 -39.25 30.78
N ASP A 74 63.12 -37.98 30.87
CA ASP A 74 62.21 -36.82 30.89
C ASP A 74 61.38 -36.74 29.59
N LEU A 75 62.02 -36.92 28.42
CA LEU A 75 61.34 -36.91 27.13
C LEU A 75 60.30 -38.03 27.03
N LEU A 76 60.64 -39.26 27.40
CA LEU A 76 59.72 -40.40 27.32
C LEU A 76 58.53 -40.23 28.26
N THR A 77 58.75 -39.75 29.49
CA THR A 77 57.66 -39.52 30.45
C THR A 77 56.83 -38.28 30.11
N PHE A 78 57.43 -37.24 29.50
CA PHE A 78 56.71 -36.12 28.91
C PHE A 78 55.70 -36.57 27.86
N TYR A 79 56.16 -37.33 26.85
CA TYR A 79 55.27 -37.78 25.78
C TYR A 79 54.23 -38.77 26.28
N SER A 80 54.59 -39.68 27.18
CA SER A 80 53.64 -40.62 27.79
C SER A 80 52.53 -39.89 28.54
N GLU A 81 52.85 -38.79 29.24
CA GLU A 81 51.86 -37.96 29.90
C GLU A 81 50.95 -37.23 28.91
N ARG A 82 51.50 -36.65 27.85
CA ARG A 82 50.67 -36.02 26.79
C ARG A 82 49.72 -37.05 26.16
N ILE A 83 50.22 -38.23 25.80
CA ILE A 83 49.42 -39.33 25.25
C ILE A 83 48.32 -39.76 26.24
N ALA A 84 48.64 -39.89 27.54
CA ALA A 84 47.67 -40.25 28.55
C ALA A 84 46.54 -39.20 28.67
N ASN A 85 46.89 -37.91 28.59
CA ASN A 85 45.90 -36.83 28.60
C ASN A 85 45.01 -36.83 27.35
N GLU A 86 45.52 -37.25 26.18
CA GLU A 86 44.72 -37.41 24.96
C GLU A 86 43.72 -38.58 25.01
N GLY A 87 43.87 -39.52 25.96
CA GLY A 87 43.03 -40.71 26.07
C GLY A 87 41.63 -40.49 26.66
N TYR A 88 41.32 -39.30 27.20
CA TYR A 88 40.03 -39.03 27.84
C TYR A 88 39.43 -37.71 27.35
N LEU A 89 38.11 -37.70 27.16
CA LEU A 89 37.36 -36.56 26.61
C LEU A 89 37.65 -35.24 27.36
N ARG A 90 37.77 -35.29 28.68
CA ARG A 90 37.98 -34.12 29.53
C ARG A 90 39.41 -33.58 29.51
N THR A 91 40.40 -34.40 29.16
CA THR A 91 41.82 -34.02 29.20
C THR A 91 42.43 -33.86 27.79
N ALA A 92 41.79 -34.39 26.75
CA ALA A 92 42.30 -34.38 25.38
C ALA A 92 42.32 -32.97 24.76
N THR A 93 43.49 -32.50 24.37
CA THR A 93 43.69 -31.16 23.80
C THR A 93 43.73 -31.16 22.28
N GLU A 94 43.99 -32.31 21.65
CA GLU A 94 43.97 -32.43 20.20
C GLU A 94 42.55 -32.72 19.68
N ASP A 95 42.15 -31.99 18.65
CA ASP A 95 40.85 -32.17 17.97
C ASP A 95 40.72 -33.60 17.43
N ARG A 96 41.81 -34.15 16.86
CA ARG A 96 41.86 -35.53 16.36
C ARG A 96 41.51 -36.55 17.45
N SER A 97 42.06 -36.41 18.66
CA SER A 97 41.77 -37.29 19.78
C SER A 97 40.29 -37.24 20.16
N LEU A 98 39.71 -36.04 20.25
CA LEU A 98 38.28 -35.84 20.56
C LEU A 98 37.39 -36.51 19.51
N ARG A 99 37.68 -36.35 18.22
CA ARG A 99 36.92 -36.99 17.14
C ARG A 99 37.02 -38.52 17.19
N LEU A 100 38.21 -39.07 17.48
CA LEU A 100 38.39 -40.51 17.62
C LEU A 100 37.64 -41.07 18.83
N LEU A 101 37.67 -40.37 19.97
CA LEU A 101 36.90 -40.73 21.16
C LEU A 101 35.39 -40.66 20.89
N GLY A 102 34.91 -39.65 20.17
CA GLY A 102 33.51 -39.55 19.74
C GLY A 102 33.08 -40.71 18.85
N ARG A 103 33.92 -41.12 17.89
CA ARG A 103 33.64 -42.27 17.02
C ARG A 103 33.47 -43.58 17.76
N LEU A 104 34.14 -43.78 18.91
CA LEU A 104 33.96 -45.00 19.73
C LEU A 104 32.52 -45.17 20.22
N VAL A 105 31.79 -44.06 20.38
CA VAL A 105 30.40 -44.04 20.82
C VAL A 105 29.42 -43.70 19.70
N GLY A 106 29.86 -43.75 18.44
CA GLY A 106 29.02 -43.46 17.28
C GLY A 106 28.77 -41.96 17.04
N TYR A 107 29.41 -41.06 17.77
CA TYR A 107 29.23 -39.62 17.58
C TYR A 107 30.03 -39.11 16.38
N ALA A 108 29.32 -38.45 15.46
CA ALA A 108 29.90 -37.70 14.35
C ALA A 108 29.90 -36.20 14.67
N PRO A 109 31.05 -35.51 14.61
CA PRO A 109 31.11 -34.05 14.72
C PRO A 109 30.15 -33.38 13.75
N ARG A 110 29.40 -32.38 14.23
CA ARG A 110 28.47 -31.65 13.39
C ARG A 110 29.26 -30.85 12.35
N PRO A 111 28.91 -30.98 11.06
CA PRO A 111 29.56 -30.21 10.00
C PRO A 111 29.12 -28.75 10.03
N GLY A 112 29.88 -27.90 9.35
CA GLY A 112 29.45 -26.53 9.08
C GLY A 112 28.34 -26.52 8.03
N VAL A 113 27.28 -25.73 8.25
CA VAL A 113 26.11 -25.61 7.38
C VAL A 113 26.21 -24.34 6.55
N ALA A 114 25.78 -24.39 5.29
CA ALA A 114 25.69 -23.22 4.42
C ALA A 114 24.51 -22.32 4.78
N ALA A 115 24.72 -21.00 4.71
CA ALA A 115 23.66 -20.02 4.82
C ALA A 115 22.69 -20.08 3.63
N GLY A 116 21.42 -19.76 3.85
CA GLY A 116 20.38 -19.66 2.83
C GLY A 116 19.89 -18.23 2.65
N THR A 117 19.49 -17.86 1.43
CA THR A 117 18.83 -16.58 1.12
C THR A 117 18.04 -16.67 -0.20
N TYR A 118 17.50 -15.55 -0.66
CA TYR A 118 16.86 -15.41 -1.96
C TYR A 118 17.59 -14.37 -2.81
N LEU A 119 17.85 -14.69 -4.07
CA LEU A 119 18.45 -13.77 -5.04
C LEU A 119 17.37 -13.27 -6.00
N ALA A 120 17.29 -11.96 -6.15
CA ALA A 120 16.50 -11.29 -7.18
C ALA A 120 17.43 -10.86 -8.32
N PHE A 121 17.12 -11.32 -9.54
CA PHE A 121 17.91 -11.04 -10.74
C PHE A 121 17.27 -9.94 -11.59
N THR A 122 18.11 -9.10 -12.18
CA THR A 122 17.69 -8.11 -13.19
C THR A 122 18.01 -8.64 -14.57
N ALA A 123 16.96 -9.01 -15.31
CA ALA A 123 17.05 -9.43 -16.71
C ALA A 123 17.10 -8.21 -17.65
N ASP A 124 17.90 -8.29 -18.70
CA ASP A 124 18.04 -7.24 -19.70
C ASP A 124 16.86 -7.24 -20.68
N ARG A 125 16.57 -6.07 -21.25
CA ARG A 125 15.67 -5.99 -22.40
C ARG A 125 16.40 -6.52 -23.64
N ASP A 126 15.71 -7.36 -24.41
CA ASP A 126 16.18 -7.77 -25.74
C ASP A 126 16.42 -6.54 -26.64
N ALA A 127 17.32 -6.64 -27.61
CA ALA A 127 17.61 -5.56 -28.57
C ALA A 127 16.36 -5.11 -29.35
N ALA A 128 15.40 -6.03 -29.54
CA ALA A 128 14.10 -5.77 -30.16
C ALA A 128 13.02 -5.30 -29.17
N GLN A 129 13.37 -4.96 -27.91
CA GLN A 129 12.45 -4.56 -26.84
C GLN A 129 11.36 -5.60 -26.52
N ARG A 130 11.63 -6.89 -26.78
CA ARG A 130 10.70 -7.98 -26.49
C ARG A 130 10.93 -8.53 -25.10
N ASP A 131 9.84 -9.02 -24.50
CA ASP A 131 9.88 -9.77 -23.26
C ASP A 131 10.18 -11.25 -23.54
N VAL A 132 11.43 -11.64 -23.34
CA VAL A 132 11.94 -12.97 -23.66
C VAL A 132 12.34 -13.73 -22.41
N ASP A 133 12.14 -15.05 -22.43
CA ASP A 133 12.58 -15.94 -21.37
C ASP A 133 14.12 -16.02 -21.33
N VAL A 134 14.69 -15.71 -20.17
CA VAL A 134 16.11 -15.85 -19.86
C VAL A 134 16.28 -16.98 -18.84
N LEU A 135 16.90 -18.08 -19.24
CA LEU A 135 17.19 -19.19 -18.32
C LEU A 135 18.38 -18.81 -17.42
N ILE A 136 18.10 -18.73 -16.12
CA ILE A 136 19.11 -18.69 -15.06
C ILE A 136 19.20 -20.12 -14.51
N PRO A 137 20.23 -20.90 -14.86
CA PRO A 137 20.32 -22.29 -14.45
C PRO A 137 20.58 -22.42 -12.94
N ALA A 138 20.21 -23.56 -12.36
CA ALA A 138 20.69 -23.98 -11.06
C ALA A 138 22.23 -24.00 -11.04
N GLY A 139 22.82 -23.62 -9.91
CA GLY A 139 24.27 -23.46 -9.78
C GLY A 139 24.81 -22.11 -10.30
N MET A 140 23.92 -21.19 -10.69
CA MET A 140 24.30 -19.83 -11.08
C MET A 140 24.93 -19.08 -9.89
N ARG A 141 26.09 -18.44 -10.11
CA ARG A 141 26.88 -17.84 -9.03
C ARG A 141 26.75 -16.33 -8.89
N ALA A 142 26.51 -15.90 -7.66
CA ALA A 142 26.67 -14.53 -7.21
C ALA A 142 27.63 -14.48 -6.00
N GLN A 143 28.18 -13.31 -5.68
CA GLN A 143 29.03 -13.13 -4.50
C GLN A 143 28.73 -11.83 -3.77
N SER A 144 29.01 -11.84 -2.46
CA SER A 144 28.90 -10.66 -1.61
C SER A 144 30.03 -9.66 -1.86
N VAL A 145 29.72 -8.39 -1.65
CA VAL A 145 30.75 -7.35 -1.50
C VAL A 145 31.21 -7.38 -0.02
N PRO A 146 32.48 -7.73 0.25
CA PRO A 146 32.95 -7.83 1.62
C PRO A 146 33.09 -6.46 2.28
N ALA A 147 32.88 -6.43 3.60
CA ALA A 147 33.32 -5.30 4.43
C ALA A 147 34.86 -5.30 4.56
N PRO A 148 35.49 -4.19 4.99
CA PRO A 148 36.94 -4.15 5.23
C PRO A 148 37.40 -5.30 6.16
N GLY A 149 38.35 -6.11 5.71
CA GLY A 149 38.88 -7.25 6.47
C GLY A 149 38.09 -8.56 6.34
N GLN A 150 37.05 -8.62 5.50
CA GLN A 150 36.31 -9.85 5.20
C GLN A 150 36.58 -10.35 3.76
N ASP A 151 36.36 -11.64 3.54
CA ASP A 151 36.41 -12.25 2.21
C ASP A 151 35.03 -12.23 1.53
N ALA A 152 35.02 -12.17 0.20
CA ALA A 152 33.78 -12.31 -0.58
C ALA A 152 33.19 -13.71 -0.42
N GLN A 153 31.87 -13.78 -0.17
CA GLN A 153 31.16 -15.03 0.06
C GLN A 153 30.34 -15.39 -1.20
N ALA A 154 30.53 -16.59 -1.72
CA ALA A 154 29.90 -17.03 -2.97
C ALA A 154 28.57 -17.77 -2.70
N PHE A 155 27.55 -17.50 -3.50
CA PHE A 155 26.23 -18.11 -3.42
C PHE A 155 25.86 -18.72 -4.76
N GLU A 156 25.19 -19.87 -4.71
CA GLU A 156 24.65 -20.54 -5.89
C GLU A 156 23.13 -20.70 -5.80
N THR A 157 22.45 -20.50 -6.93
CA THR A 157 21.01 -20.80 -7.06
C THR A 157 20.76 -22.30 -6.93
N GLY A 158 19.69 -22.67 -6.22
CA GLY A 158 19.32 -24.08 -6.01
C GLY A 158 18.49 -24.70 -7.14
N GLU A 159 17.85 -23.87 -7.96
CA GLU A 159 16.89 -24.29 -8.99
C GLU A 159 17.00 -23.42 -10.26
N ASP A 160 16.53 -23.97 -11.38
CA ASP A 160 16.41 -23.23 -12.63
C ASP A 160 15.32 -22.16 -12.48
N LEU A 161 15.64 -20.93 -12.86
CA LEU A 161 14.70 -19.81 -12.91
C LEU A 161 14.59 -19.30 -14.34
N ILE A 162 13.35 -19.24 -14.85
CA ILE A 162 13.05 -18.51 -16.07
C ILE A 162 12.81 -17.04 -15.71
N ALA A 163 13.79 -16.18 -15.95
CA ALA A 163 13.69 -14.75 -15.72
C ALA A 163 13.10 -14.02 -16.94
N ARG A 164 12.45 -12.89 -16.70
CA ARG A 164 11.89 -12.00 -17.74
C ARG A 164 12.12 -10.55 -17.35
N TRP A 165 12.38 -9.66 -18.30
CA TRP A 165 12.62 -8.25 -17.96
C TRP A 165 11.36 -7.60 -17.39
N SER A 166 10.16 -8.00 -17.84
CA SER A 166 8.89 -7.50 -17.31
C SER A 166 8.67 -7.85 -15.84
N LEU A 167 9.35 -8.88 -15.34
CA LEU A 167 9.27 -9.36 -13.95
C LEU A 167 10.39 -8.79 -13.07
N ASN A 168 11.23 -7.89 -13.58
CA ASN A 168 12.26 -7.22 -12.77
C ASN A 168 11.65 -6.37 -11.67
N ASP A 169 10.60 -5.61 -11.99
CA ASP A 169 9.92 -4.68 -11.09
C ASP A 169 8.46 -4.55 -11.54
N MET A 170 7.60 -5.43 -11.01
CA MET A 170 6.17 -5.38 -11.27
C MET A 170 5.54 -4.34 -10.34
N ARG A 171 5.05 -3.25 -10.92
CA ARG A 171 4.39 -2.18 -10.17
C ARG A 171 2.97 -2.59 -9.81
N VAL A 172 2.53 -2.20 -8.62
CA VAL A 172 1.12 -2.27 -8.22
C VAL A 172 0.31 -1.18 -8.90
N GLN A 173 -0.98 -1.41 -9.11
CA GLN A 173 -1.87 -0.38 -9.63
C GLN A 173 -2.02 0.74 -8.60
N VAL A 174 -1.56 1.95 -8.94
CA VAL A 174 -1.57 3.14 -8.07
C VAL A 174 -2.73 4.07 -8.37
N ASN A 175 -3.14 4.17 -9.63
CA ASN A 175 -4.26 5.02 -10.04
C ASN A 175 -5.36 4.23 -10.72
N ARG A 176 -6.60 4.72 -10.61
CA ARG A 176 -7.82 4.13 -11.18
C ARG A 176 -8.52 5.15 -12.08
N PRO A 177 -9.04 4.74 -13.26
CA PRO A 177 -9.88 5.62 -14.08
C PRO A 177 -11.17 6.01 -13.35
N ILE A 178 -11.62 7.26 -13.52
CA ILE A 178 -12.87 7.80 -12.96
C ILE A 178 -13.95 7.80 -14.04
N GLN A 179 -15.16 7.36 -13.69
CA GLN A 179 -16.37 7.56 -14.50
C GLN A 179 -17.11 8.79 -13.97
N VAL A 180 -17.39 9.74 -14.85
CA VAL A 180 -18.27 10.88 -14.55
C VAL A 180 -19.53 10.71 -15.37
N THR A 181 -20.69 10.63 -14.71
CA THR A 181 -22.01 10.55 -15.35
C THR A 181 -22.80 11.84 -15.13
N PRO A 182 -23.87 12.10 -15.93
CA PRO A 182 -24.70 13.30 -15.73
C PRO A 182 -25.32 13.42 -14.33
N GLY A 183 -25.60 12.30 -13.66
CA GLY A 183 -26.17 12.29 -12.31
C GLY A 183 -25.16 12.69 -11.22
N ASP A 184 -23.87 12.50 -11.47
CA ASP A 184 -22.81 12.79 -10.50
C ASP A 184 -22.53 14.30 -10.39
N LEU A 185 -22.77 15.06 -11.48
CA LEU A 185 -22.45 16.49 -11.57
C LEU A 185 -23.16 17.35 -10.51
N GLY A 186 -24.38 16.98 -10.10
CA GLY A 186 -25.13 17.72 -9.08
C GLY A 186 -24.53 17.65 -7.67
N GLY A 187 -23.66 16.66 -7.40
CA GLY A 187 -22.94 16.50 -6.14
C GLY A 187 -21.42 16.60 -6.28
N LEU A 188 -20.91 16.89 -7.47
CA LEU A 188 -19.48 16.95 -7.75
C LEU A 188 -18.87 18.19 -7.08
N LEU A 189 -18.09 17.98 -6.03
CA LEU A 189 -17.40 19.07 -5.31
C LEU A 189 -16.03 19.38 -5.90
N GLU A 190 -15.33 18.35 -6.37
CA GLU A 190 -13.99 18.47 -6.92
C GLU A 190 -13.79 17.47 -8.07
N LEU A 191 -12.93 17.82 -9.03
CA LEU A 191 -12.52 16.97 -10.14
C LEU A 191 -11.04 17.19 -10.40
N THR A 192 -10.29 16.11 -10.65
CA THR A 192 -8.87 16.20 -10.99
C THR A 192 -8.67 16.05 -12.49
N LEU A 193 -7.90 16.96 -13.07
CA LEU A 193 -7.59 17.06 -14.49
C LEU A 193 -6.11 16.75 -14.74
N THR A 194 -5.82 16.18 -15.91
CA THR A 194 -4.45 15.90 -16.35
C THR A 194 -3.78 17.19 -16.83
N GLY A 195 -2.56 17.46 -16.33
CA GLY A 195 -1.77 18.67 -16.63
C GLY A 195 -1.77 19.68 -15.48
N ALA A 196 -0.65 20.38 -15.29
CA ALA A 196 -0.45 21.32 -14.17
C ALA A 196 -0.33 22.80 -14.61
N ASN A 197 -0.62 23.12 -15.88
CA ASN A 197 -0.62 24.48 -16.42
C ASN A 197 -1.83 24.67 -17.34
N LEU A 198 -3.01 24.32 -16.83
CA LEU A 198 -4.25 24.39 -17.61
C LEU A 198 -4.80 25.82 -17.68
N ASN A 199 -4.14 26.81 -17.06
CA ASN A 199 -4.58 28.22 -17.04
C ASN A 199 -6.05 28.39 -16.63
N LEU A 200 -6.54 27.54 -15.72
CA LEU A 200 -7.90 27.60 -15.18
C LEU A 200 -7.94 28.52 -13.97
N LYS A 201 -9.04 29.25 -13.80
CA LYS A 201 -9.26 30.17 -12.68
C LYS A 201 -10.64 29.97 -12.07
N PRO A 202 -10.82 30.32 -10.78
CA PRO A 202 -12.17 30.46 -10.21
C PRO A 202 -13.03 31.35 -11.11
N ALA A 203 -14.30 30.98 -11.28
CA ALA A 203 -15.29 31.52 -12.21
C ALA A 203 -15.16 31.09 -13.70
N ASP A 204 -14.12 30.37 -14.10
CA ASP A 204 -14.10 29.73 -15.42
C ASP A 204 -15.22 28.69 -15.54
N ARG A 205 -15.70 28.45 -16.76
CA ARG A 205 -16.79 27.51 -17.00
C ARG A 205 -16.30 26.26 -17.73
N LEU A 206 -16.67 25.09 -17.20
CA LEU A 206 -16.39 23.79 -17.79
C LEU A 206 -17.67 23.19 -18.39
N LEU A 207 -17.60 22.84 -19.67
CA LEU A 207 -18.64 22.15 -20.41
C LEU A 207 -18.39 20.64 -20.37
N PHE A 208 -19.36 19.92 -19.81
CA PHE A 208 -19.41 18.47 -19.78
C PHE A 208 -20.32 17.97 -20.89
N ASP A 209 -19.74 17.31 -21.89
CA ASP A 209 -20.42 16.74 -23.04
C ASP A 209 -20.50 15.21 -22.91
N PHE A 210 -21.73 14.68 -22.87
CA PHE A 210 -22.02 13.25 -22.76
C PHE A 210 -22.47 12.62 -24.09
N GLY A 211 -22.51 13.40 -25.18
CA GLY A 211 -22.92 12.98 -26.52
C GLY A 211 -24.45 12.81 -26.70
N PRO A 212 -24.91 12.66 -27.95
CA PRO A 212 -26.33 12.49 -28.26
C PRO A 212 -26.83 11.09 -27.89
N GLY A 213 -27.91 11.01 -27.10
CA GLY A 213 -28.62 9.75 -26.79
C GLY A 213 -28.35 9.13 -25.42
N VAL A 214 -27.40 9.65 -24.64
CA VAL A 214 -27.34 9.40 -23.18
C VAL A 214 -28.37 10.32 -22.52
N ALA A 215 -29.03 9.90 -21.44
CA ALA A 215 -30.13 10.60 -20.80
C ALA A 215 -29.78 11.97 -20.14
N GLY A 216 -28.67 12.63 -20.53
CA GLY A 216 -28.27 13.94 -20.06
C GLY A 216 -27.83 14.84 -21.22
N SER A 217 -28.47 15.99 -21.37
CA SER A 217 -27.98 17.11 -22.16
C SER A 217 -26.61 17.59 -21.63
N PRO A 218 -25.76 18.23 -22.46
CA PRO A 218 -24.54 18.85 -21.99
C PRO A 218 -24.80 19.75 -20.78
N GLN A 219 -23.83 19.83 -19.87
CA GLN A 219 -23.95 20.64 -18.65
C GLN A 219 -22.78 21.61 -18.52
N LEU A 220 -23.05 22.82 -18.03
CA LEU A 220 -22.05 23.85 -17.79
C LEU A 220 -21.90 24.08 -16.28
N LEU A 221 -20.73 23.79 -15.73
CA LEU A 221 -20.42 24.06 -14.32
C LEU A 221 -19.41 25.21 -14.21
N VAL A 222 -19.51 25.97 -13.12
CA VAL A 222 -18.62 27.08 -12.82
C VAL A 222 -17.61 26.64 -11.78
N LEU A 223 -16.33 26.94 -12.01
CA LEU A 223 -15.26 26.64 -11.07
C LEU A 223 -15.35 27.57 -9.85
N SER A 224 -15.26 27.00 -8.65
CA SER A 224 -15.19 27.73 -7.39
C SER A 224 -13.75 27.86 -6.88
N ALA A 225 -12.90 26.86 -7.19
CA ALA A 225 -11.50 26.81 -6.79
C ALA A 225 -10.66 26.10 -7.85
N VAL A 226 -9.37 26.42 -7.92
CA VAL A 226 -8.38 25.74 -8.78
C VAL A 226 -7.08 25.62 -8.00
N SER A 227 -6.51 24.42 -7.97
CA SER A 227 -5.22 24.12 -7.34
C SER A 227 -4.36 23.29 -8.28
N GLU A 228 -3.15 23.76 -8.59
CA GLU A 228 -2.22 23.07 -9.49
C GLU A 228 -1.18 22.28 -8.68
N ASP A 229 -1.04 20.98 -8.99
CA ASP A 229 0.03 20.12 -8.49
C ASP A 229 1.03 19.85 -9.63
N ALA A 230 2.05 20.71 -9.71
CA ALA A 230 3.11 20.61 -10.70
C ALA A 230 3.97 19.34 -10.56
N ALA A 231 4.08 18.77 -9.35
CA ALA A 231 4.89 17.57 -9.12
C ALA A 231 4.17 16.31 -9.62
N ALA A 232 2.84 16.23 -9.41
CA ALA A 232 2.01 15.15 -9.92
C ALA A 232 1.55 15.36 -11.38
N GLY A 233 1.76 16.55 -11.95
CA GLY A 233 1.32 16.90 -13.29
C GLY A 233 -0.21 16.97 -13.40
N ARG A 234 -0.90 17.49 -12.37
CA ARG A 234 -2.36 17.49 -12.25
C ARG A 234 -2.89 18.85 -11.82
N THR A 235 -4.16 19.13 -12.14
CA THR A 235 -4.90 20.30 -11.65
C THR A 235 -6.18 19.83 -10.99
N VAL A 236 -6.38 20.18 -9.72
CA VAL A 236 -7.63 19.93 -8.99
C VAL A 236 -8.53 21.16 -9.16
N VAL A 237 -9.74 20.95 -9.67
CA VAL A 237 -10.75 22.00 -9.81
C VAL A 237 -11.91 21.72 -8.87
N GLY A 238 -12.31 22.74 -8.12
CA GLY A 238 -13.47 22.71 -7.24
C GLY A 238 -14.68 23.33 -7.92
N PHE A 239 -15.86 22.81 -7.60
CA PHE A 239 -17.15 23.35 -7.99
C PHE A 239 -17.90 23.80 -6.75
N THR A 240 -18.73 24.83 -6.87
CA THR A 240 -19.69 25.15 -5.80
C THR A 240 -20.76 24.07 -5.84
N ALA A 241 -21.06 23.44 -4.70
CA ALA A 241 -22.21 22.55 -4.59
C ALA A 241 -23.44 23.29 -5.14
N GLN A 242 -23.93 22.85 -6.30
CA GLN A 242 -25.23 23.27 -6.78
C GLN A 242 -26.21 22.88 -5.67
N ALA A 243 -27.05 23.81 -5.21
CA ALA A 243 -27.91 23.58 -4.06
C ALA A 243 -28.57 22.21 -4.19
N ALA A 244 -28.20 21.28 -3.31
CA ALA A 244 -28.81 19.97 -3.26
C ALA A 244 -30.34 20.16 -3.19
N PRO A 245 -31.16 19.23 -3.71
CA PRO A 245 -32.59 19.26 -3.43
C PRO A 245 -32.76 19.46 -1.91
N ASP A 246 -33.57 20.46 -1.54
CA ASP A 246 -33.65 21.08 -0.20
C ASP A 246 -33.16 20.18 0.95
N PRO A 247 -32.29 20.66 1.86
CA PRO A 247 -31.70 19.82 2.91
C PRO A 247 -32.79 19.00 3.61
N LEU A 248 -32.52 17.73 3.91
CA LEU A 248 -33.53 16.78 4.39
C LEU A 248 -34.48 17.32 5.49
N PRO A 249 -34.04 18.15 6.47
CA PRO A 249 -34.92 18.84 7.42
C PRO A 249 -35.94 19.82 6.81
N ALA A 250 -35.60 20.45 5.69
CA ALA A 250 -36.49 21.30 4.90
C ALA A 250 -37.49 20.45 4.09
N ARG A 251 -37.07 19.34 3.49
CA ARG A 251 -37.97 18.37 2.83
C ARG A 251 -38.97 17.75 3.81
N ILE A 252 -38.52 17.40 5.03
CA ILE A 252 -39.40 16.91 6.10
C ILE A 252 -40.45 17.97 6.47
N ARG A 253 -40.04 19.24 6.64
CA ARG A 253 -40.96 20.36 6.90
C ARG A 253 -41.94 20.58 5.74
N ALA A 254 -41.48 20.47 4.50
CA ALA A 254 -42.33 20.56 3.32
C ALA A 254 -43.37 19.43 3.27
N THR A 255 -42.99 18.20 3.62
CA THR A 255 -43.93 17.06 3.72
C THR A 255 -45.02 17.28 4.77
N VAL A 256 -44.68 17.91 5.91
CA VAL A 256 -45.67 18.29 6.94
C VAL A 256 -46.63 19.36 6.41
N GLU A 257 -46.13 20.41 5.77
CA GLU A 257 -46.96 21.50 5.24
C GLU A 257 -47.82 21.06 4.05
N GLN A 258 -47.29 20.18 3.20
CA GLN A 258 -48.05 19.57 2.11
C GLN A 258 -49.21 18.70 2.65
N ALA A 259 -49.00 17.99 3.77
CA ALA A 259 -50.07 17.22 4.40
C ALA A 259 -51.15 18.09 5.05
N LYS A 260 -50.81 19.29 5.55
CA LYS A 260 -51.78 20.27 6.09
C LYS A 260 -52.59 20.99 5.02
N THR A 261 -52.00 21.19 3.84
CA THR A 261 -52.63 21.89 2.70
C THR A 261 -53.37 20.94 1.76
N ASP A 262 -53.22 19.63 1.92
CA ASP A 262 -53.96 18.62 1.17
C ASP A 262 -55.47 18.69 1.47
N PRO A 263 -56.36 18.68 0.46
CA PRO A 263 -57.81 18.67 0.66
C PRO A 263 -58.32 17.56 1.59
N MET A 264 -57.62 16.43 1.73
CA MET A 264 -57.97 15.35 2.67
C MET A 264 -57.83 15.74 4.14
N TYR A 265 -56.97 16.71 4.47
CA TYR A 265 -56.80 17.20 5.84
C TYR A 265 -58.09 17.80 6.40
N GLU A 266 -58.87 18.52 5.58
CA GLU A 266 -60.17 19.05 6.02
C GLU A 266 -61.30 18.04 5.88
N ARG A 267 -61.19 17.10 4.94
CA ARG A 267 -62.26 16.16 4.58
C ARG A 267 -62.29 14.87 5.41
N SER A 268 -61.18 14.50 6.07
CA SER A 268 -61.08 13.26 6.87
C SER A 268 -60.59 13.53 8.29
N ARG A 269 -61.40 13.14 9.29
CA ARG A 269 -61.01 13.20 10.70
C ARG A 269 -59.82 12.29 11.03
N ILE A 270 -59.62 11.22 10.26
CA ILE A 270 -58.52 10.26 10.45
C ILE A 270 -57.20 10.89 9.99
N VAL A 271 -57.21 11.49 8.78
CA VAL A 271 -56.05 12.20 8.22
C VAL A 271 -55.68 13.40 9.09
N ARG A 272 -56.66 14.24 9.47
CA ARG A 272 -56.43 15.39 10.36
C ARG A 272 -55.78 14.98 11.68
N ARG A 273 -56.29 13.92 12.32
CA ARG A 273 -55.75 13.43 13.60
C ARG A 273 -54.30 12.96 13.46
N TYR A 274 -53.97 12.19 12.44
CA TYR A 274 -52.59 11.74 12.19
C TYR A 274 -51.65 12.93 11.93
N VAL A 275 -52.07 13.87 11.07
CA VAL A 275 -51.26 15.05 10.74
C VAL A 275 -50.98 15.88 11.99
N ASP A 276 -52.00 16.16 12.81
CA ASP A 276 -51.87 17.01 14.00
C ASP A 276 -51.12 16.34 15.15
N THR A 277 -51.19 15.01 15.27
CA THR A 277 -50.66 14.28 16.44
C THR A 277 -49.28 13.68 16.19
N ASP A 278 -49.06 13.13 15.00
CA ASP A 278 -47.87 12.31 14.70
C ASP A 278 -46.94 13.02 13.71
N LEU A 279 -47.49 13.56 12.61
CA LEU A 279 -46.68 14.14 11.52
C LEU A 279 -46.07 15.50 11.90
N THR A 280 -46.79 16.36 12.62
CA THR A 280 -46.30 17.67 13.08
C THR A 280 -45.09 17.59 14.01
N ARG A 281 -44.89 16.46 14.71
CA ARG A 281 -43.77 16.22 15.62
C ARG A 281 -42.52 15.68 14.92
N LEU A 282 -42.65 15.21 13.68
CA LEU A 282 -41.57 14.61 12.92
C LEU A 282 -40.33 15.52 12.76
N PRO A 283 -40.45 16.84 12.51
CA PRO A 283 -39.27 17.70 12.36
C PRO A 283 -38.41 17.80 13.63
N GLU A 284 -39.03 17.93 14.81
CA GLU A 284 -38.33 17.99 16.09
C GLU A 284 -37.73 16.62 16.48
N GLY A 285 -38.50 15.54 16.27
CA GLY A 285 -38.02 14.17 16.52
C GLY A 285 -36.87 13.77 15.60
N PHE A 286 -36.88 14.21 14.34
CA PHE A 286 -35.79 13.99 13.39
C PHE A 286 -34.52 14.76 13.78
N ALA A 287 -34.67 16.01 14.22
CA ALA A 287 -33.52 16.84 14.64
C ALA A 287 -32.82 16.33 15.91
N ALA A 288 -33.54 15.59 16.76
CA ALA A 288 -33.00 15.03 18.01
C ALA A 288 -32.49 13.59 17.88
N ALA A 289 -32.59 12.96 16.71
CA ALA A 289 -32.30 11.54 16.53
C ALA A 289 -30.82 11.26 16.23
N THR A 290 -30.21 10.31 16.97
CA THR A 290 -28.83 9.82 16.74
C THR A 290 -28.71 9.02 15.45
N ASP A 291 -29.79 8.35 15.02
CA ASP A 291 -29.91 7.69 13.73
C ASP A 291 -31.13 8.28 12.96
N PRO A 292 -30.89 9.09 11.93
CA PRO A 292 -31.95 9.73 11.16
C PRO A 292 -32.83 8.72 10.39
N ARG A 293 -32.28 7.56 9.99
CA ARG A 293 -33.04 6.51 9.30
C ARG A 293 -34.02 5.80 10.25
N ALA A 294 -33.60 5.58 11.49
CA ALA A 294 -34.46 4.99 12.51
C ALA A 294 -35.67 5.89 12.83
N ALA A 295 -35.46 7.21 12.95
CA ALA A 295 -36.53 8.17 13.22
C ALA A 295 -37.59 8.22 12.09
N LEU A 296 -37.15 8.17 10.83
CA LEU A 296 -38.04 8.13 9.67
C LEU A 296 -38.75 6.77 9.53
N ALA A 297 -38.08 5.66 9.87
CA ALA A 297 -38.71 4.34 9.93
C ALA A 297 -39.85 4.28 10.97
N GLU A 298 -39.67 4.92 12.13
CA GLU A 298 -40.70 5.01 13.16
C GLU A 298 -41.90 5.87 12.70
N ALA A 299 -41.65 6.94 11.93
CA ALA A 299 -42.68 7.77 11.33
C ALA A 299 -43.51 7.01 10.29
N ILE A 300 -42.87 6.18 9.47
CA ILE A 300 -43.53 5.28 8.52
C ILE A 300 -44.42 4.28 9.27
N ALA A 301 -43.93 3.68 10.35
CA ALA A 301 -44.71 2.75 11.17
C ALA A 301 -45.95 3.41 11.80
N ARG A 302 -45.83 4.67 12.25
CA ARG A 302 -46.97 5.47 12.75
C ARG A 302 -47.98 5.77 11.64
N ALA A 303 -47.51 6.07 10.42
CA ALA A 303 -48.37 6.27 9.24
C ALA A 303 -49.15 5.00 8.88
N ASP A 304 -48.47 3.85 8.85
CA ASP A 304 -49.07 2.54 8.57
C ASP A 304 -50.13 2.16 9.62
N THR A 305 -49.86 2.47 10.89
CA THR A 305 -50.83 2.27 11.98
C THR A 305 -52.06 3.15 11.80
N ALA A 306 -51.89 4.44 11.48
CA ALA A 306 -53.01 5.36 11.24
C ALA A 306 -53.82 4.98 9.99
N ALA A 307 -53.19 4.40 8.98
CA ALA A 307 -53.84 3.95 7.75
C ALA A 307 -54.88 2.85 7.99
N THR A 308 -54.65 1.94 8.96
CA THR A 308 -55.61 0.88 9.31
C THR A 308 -56.97 1.41 9.77
N ALA A 309 -57.01 2.57 10.44
CA ALA A 309 -58.26 3.20 10.86
C ALA A 309 -59.09 3.73 9.68
N GLY A 310 -58.47 3.98 8.53
CA GLY A 310 -59.08 4.50 7.31
C GLY A 310 -59.32 3.46 6.22
N GLU A 311 -59.08 2.18 6.49
CA GLU A 311 -59.06 1.10 5.48
C GLU A 311 -60.38 0.92 4.74
N ALA A 312 -61.51 1.24 5.38
CA ALA A 312 -62.84 1.19 4.78
C ALA A 312 -63.14 2.34 3.79
N TYR A 313 -62.23 3.31 3.61
CA TYR A 313 -62.42 4.49 2.77
C TYR A 313 -61.30 4.64 1.73
N ASP A 314 -61.62 4.43 0.45
CA ASP A 314 -60.64 4.41 -0.65
C ASP A 314 -59.79 5.67 -0.78
N SER A 315 -60.39 6.84 -0.58
CA SER A 315 -59.69 8.12 -0.65
C SER A 315 -58.71 8.33 0.50
N VAL A 316 -59.01 7.80 1.70
CA VAL A 316 -58.13 7.88 2.88
C VAL A 316 -56.98 6.89 2.73
N ARG A 317 -57.27 5.68 2.24
CA ARG A 317 -56.26 4.66 1.93
C ARG A 317 -55.27 5.14 0.85
N GLY A 318 -55.76 5.74 -0.23
CA GLY A 318 -54.92 6.29 -1.28
C GLY A 318 -54.01 7.43 -0.79
N TRP A 319 -54.53 8.27 0.13
CA TRP A 319 -53.75 9.33 0.75
C TRP A 319 -52.62 8.79 1.63
N PHE A 320 -52.90 7.82 2.52
CA PHE A 320 -51.88 7.23 3.38
C PHE A 320 -50.82 6.44 2.59
N ALA A 321 -51.19 5.76 1.51
CA ALA A 321 -50.24 5.09 0.62
C ALA A 321 -49.26 6.10 -0.02
N ALA A 322 -49.78 7.17 -0.61
CA ALA A 322 -48.96 8.23 -1.20
C ALA A 322 -48.10 8.97 -0.16
N HIS A 323 -48.61 9.14 1.06
CA HIS A 323 -47.86 9.77 2.15
C HIS A 323 -46.73 8.86 2.68
N ARG A 324 -47.00 7.55 2.78
CA ARG A 324 -46.02 6.53 3.17
C ARG A 324 -44.85 6.47 2.19
N ASP A 325 -45.13 6.49 0.89
CA ASP A 325 -44.08 6.47 -0.14
C ASP A 325 -43.15 7.69 -0.02
N ARG A 326 -43.70 8.88 0.25
CA ARG A 326 -42.89 10.08 0.52
C ARG A 326 -42.02 9.96 1.77
N LEU A 327 -42.50 9.30 2.82
CA LEU A 327 -41.71 9.07 4.03
C LEU A 327 -40.60 8.02 3.80
N VAL A 328 -40.86 7.01 2.96
CA VAL A 328 -39.86 6.03 2.51
C VAL A 328 -38.75 6.70 1.70
N ASP A 329 -39.11 7.59 0.76
CA ASP A 329 -38.15 8.37 -0.02
C ASP A 329 -37.26 9.25 0.87
N LEU A 330 -37.82 9.82 1.95
CA LEU A 330 -37.05 10.59 2.92
C LEU A 330 -36.09 9.72 3.72
N ARG A 331 -36.50 8.51 4.13
CA ARG A 331 -35.64 7.55 4.86
C ARG A 331 -34.48 7.08 3.99
N ASP A 332 -34.76 6.75 2.74
CA ASP A 332 -33.76 6.20 1.83
C ASP A 332 -32.74 7.27 1.45
N ALA A 333 -33.15 8.55 1.42
CA ALA A 333 -32.29 9.71 1.25
C ALA A 333 -31.44 10.09 2.49
N ALA A 334 -31.67 9.50 3.66
CA ALA A 334 -30.82 9.74 4.84
C ALA A 334 -29.56 8.85 4.81
N THR A 335 -28.37 9.41 5.03
CA THR A 335 -27.08 8.69 5.04
C THR A 335 -26.83 8.01 6.41
N PRO A 336 -26.29 6.77 6.47
CA PRO A 336 -25.85 6.18 7.74
C PRO A 336 -24.67 6.97 8.35
N PRO A 337 -24.50 6.97 9.69
CA PRO A 337 -23.38 7.65 10.32
C PRO A 337 -22.05 7.04 9.85
N ALA A 338 -21.12 7.88 9.41
CA ALA A 338 -19.75 7.48 9.11
C ALA A 338 -19.03 7.10 10.43
N PRO A 339 -18.24 6.00 10.47
CA PRO A 339 -17.39 5.75 11.61
C PRO A 339 -16.35 6.88 11.70
N PRO A 340 -16.07 7.41 12.90
CA PRO A 340 -15.05 8.44 13.06
C PRO A 340 -13.69 7.89 12.62
N PRO A 341 -12.85 8.71 11.96
CA PRO A 341 -11.47 8.33 11.72
C PRO A 341 -10.80 8.09 13.08
N ALA A 342 -10.16 6.93 13.24
CA ALA A 342 -9.42 6.62 14.45
C ALA A 342 -8.30 7.66 14.62
N PRO A 343 -8.21 8.34 15.78
CA PRO A 343 -7.10 9.24 16.07
C PRO A 343 -5.78 8.46 15.98
N SER A 344 -4.75 9.08 15.41
CA SER A 344 -3.43 8.44 15.37
C SER A 344 -2.87 8.28 16.78
N LEU A 345 -2.13 7.20 16.99
CA LEU A 345 -1.49 6.85 18.26
C LEU A 345 -0.63 8.03 18.80
N PHE A 346 0.03 8.77 17.90
CA PHE A 346 0.80 9.98 18.24
C PHE A 346 -0.04 11.14 18.76
N THR A 347 -1.25 11.33 18.23
CA THR A 347 -2.14 12.41 18.68
C THR A 347 -2.68 12.13 20.08
N GLU A 348 -2.96 10.85 20.38
CA GLU A 348 -3.41 10.43 21.71
C GLU A 348 -2.28 10.42 22.75
N LEU A 349 -1.07 10.02 22.36
CA LEU A 349 0.12 10.04 23.23
C LEU A 349 0.56 11.46 23.62
N ALA A 350 0.33 12.46 22.76
CA ALA A 350 0.61 13.87 23.07
C ALA A 350 -0.30 14.43 24.19
N LEU A 351 -1.48 13.84 24.39
CA LEU A 351 -2.46 14.22 25.41
C LEU A 351 -2.29 13.46 26.73
N ALA A 352 -1.62 12.31 26.74
CA ALA A 352 -1.42 11.45 27.91
C ALA A 352 -0.15 11.77 28.74
N ALA A 353 0.55 12.87 28.46
CA ALA A 353 1.78 13.24 29.15
C ALA A 353 1.53 13.83 30.54
N THR A 354 1.18 12.98 31.50
CA THR A 354 1.28 13.27 32.94
C THR A 354 2.37 12.39 33.56
N ALA A 355 3.38 13.05 34.15
CA ALA A 355 4.63 12.53 34.73
C ALA A 355 5.79 12.26 33.73
N SER A 356 6.28 13.33 33.11
CA SER A 356 7.49 13.47 32.26
C SER A 356 8.35 12.20 32.00
N PRO A 357 7.95 11.34 31.05
CA PRO A 357 8.88 10.43 30.40
C PRO A 357 9.76 11.21 29.41
N ASN A 358 10.94 10.69 29.10
CA ASN A 358 11.76 11.24 28.03
C ASN A 358 10.98 11.13 26.70
N PRO A 359 10.64 12.24 26.02
CA PRO A 359 9.79 12.22 24.84
C PRO A 359 10.38 11.41 23.68
N ALA A 360 11.72 11.29 23.62
CA ALA A 360 12.37 10.44 22.64
C ALA A 360 12.12 8.94 22.89
N LEU A 361 12.10 8.51 24.16
CA LEU A 361 11.80 7.13 24.52
C LEU A 361 10.31 6.80 24.30
N ALA A 362 9.42 7.76 24.59
CA ALA A 362 7.99 7.61 24.34
C ALA A 362 7.65 7.49 22.84
N GLY A 363 8.36 8.21 21.96
CA GLY A 363 8.23 8.03 20.51
C GLY A 363 8.76 6.69 20.01
N LEU A 364 9.91 6.22 20.51
CA LEU A 364 10.48 4.91 20.15
C LEU A 364 9.57 3.75 20.59
N ALA A 365 9.04 3.86 21.81
CA ALA A 365 8.06 2.97 22.40
C ALA A 365 6.90 2.60 21.45
N ALA A 366 6.27 3.62 20.83
CA ALA A 366 5.17 3.44 19.89
C ALA A 366 5.53 2.61 18.64
N LEU A 367 6.81 2.60 18.23
CA LEU A 367 7.27 1.96 17.00
C LEU A 367 7.70 0.50 17.21
N LEU A 368 8.09 0.11 18.43
CA LEU A 368 8.69 -1.20 18.71
C LEU A 368 7.76 -2.38 18.35
N GLY A 369 6.48 -2.28 18.66
CA GLY A 369 5.50 -3.34 18.39
C GLY A 369 5.39 -3.65 16.90
N PRO A 370 5.00 -2.67 16.06
CA PRO A 370 4.99 -2.82 14.61
C PRO A 370 6.34 -3.29 14.03
N LEU A 371 7.46 -2.71 14.46
CA LEU A 371 8.79 -3.08 13.95
C LEU A 371 9.19 -4.54 14.24
N ARG A 372 8.70 -5.13 15.33
CA ARG A 372 8.96 -6.54 15.71
C ARG A 372 8.10 -7.56 14.97
N ARG A 373 7.12 -7.11 14.17
CA ARG A 373 6.27 -8.03 13.40
C ARG A 373 7.15 -8.82 12.40
N PRO A 374 7.09 -10.16 12.39
CA PRO A 374 7.87 -10.94 11.44
C PRO A 374 7.26 -10.86 10.03
N PRO A 375 8.03 -11.08 8.95
CA PRO A 375 7.47 -11.22 7.61
C PRO A 375 6.57 -12.46 7.49
N SER A 376 5.70 -12.48 6.48
CA SER A 376 4.93 -13.68 6.09
C SER A 376 5.86 -14.82 5.66
N ARG A 377 5.38 -16.05 5.85
CA ARG A 377 6.13 -17.28 5.58
C ARG A 377 5.55 -17.97 4.34
N PRO A 378 6.30 -18.06 3.23
CA PRO A 378 5.83 -18.81 2.09
C PRO A 378 5.87 -20.32 2.39
N PRO A 379 5.03 -21.13 1.72
CA PRO A 379 5.16 -22.58 1.75
C PRO A 379 6.59 -23.03 1.35
N ALA A 380 7.03 -24.19 1.85
CA ALA A 380 8.38 -24.69 1.59
C ALA A 380 8.62 -24.93 0.09
N SER A 381 7.61 -25.47 -0.60
CA SER A 381 7.65 -25.74 -2.04
C SER A 381 6.32 -25.43 -2.73
N ALA A 382 6.37 -25.30 -4.06
CA ALA A 382 5.19 -25.16 -4.89
C ALA A 382 4.23 -26.38 -4.84
N ARG A 383 4.69 -27.53 -4.31
CA ARG A 383 3.89 -28.75 -4.11
C ARG A 383 2.98 -28.66 -2.89
N ASP A 384 3.32 -27.79 -1.95
CA ASP A 384 2.57 -27.59 -0.71
C ASP A 384 1.39 -26.62 -0.88
N LEU A 385 1.19 -26.10 -2.10
CA LEU A 385 0.05 -25.26 -2.45
C LEU A 385 -1.22 -26.10 -2.56
N ASP A 386 -2.29 -25.67 -1.87
CA ASP A 386 -3.63 -26.21 -2.08
C ASP A 386 -4.16 -25.75 -3.45
N ARG A 387 -4.05 -26.61 -4.46
CA ARG A 387 -4.44 -26.31 -5.84
C ARG A 387 -5.76 -27.00 -6.19
N LYS A 388 -6.85 -26.24 -6.24
CA LYS A 388 -8.15 -26.76 -6.67
C LYS A 388 -8.30 -26.59 -8.18
N PRO A 389 -8.67 -27.64 -8.94
CA PRO A 389 -8.87 -27.52 -10.39
C PRO A 389 -9.88 -26.42 -10.77
N ALA A 390 -10.93 -26.22 -9.96
CA ALA A 390 -11.91 -25.15 -10.20
C ALA A 390 -11.28 -23.76 -10.27
N ASP A 391 -10.25 -23.49 -9.46
CA ASP A 391 -9.58 -22.19 -9.40
C ASP A 391 -8.61 -22.01 -10.60
N ILE A 392 -7.95 -23.11 -11.01
CA ILE A 392 -7.04 -23.11 -12.17
C ILE A 392 -7.81 -22.84 -13.47
N PHE A 393 -9.02 -23.36 -13.61
CA PHE A 393 -9.88 -23.21 -14.79
C PHE A 393 -10.96 -22.12 -14.62
N ALA A 394 -10.87 -21.29 -13.57
CA ALA A 394 -11.84 -20.23 -13.33
C ALA A 394 -11.84 -19.21 -14.49
N PRO A 395 -13.00 -18.61 -14.81
CA PRO A 395 -13.05 -17.45 -15.72
C PRO A 395 -12.13 -16.33 -15.20
N GLY A 396 -11.19 -15.88 -16.03
CA GLY A 396 -10.17 -14.89 -15.65
C GLY A 396 -8.81 -15.50 -15.27
N SER A 397 -8.72 -16.80 -15.02
CA SER A 397 -7.42 -17.46 -14.79
C SER A 397 -6.50 -17.30 -16.00
N ASP A 398 -5.24 -16.95 -15.75
CA ASP A 398 -4.21 -16.79 -16.79
C ASP A 398 -3.93 -18.10 -17.55
N PHE A 399 -4.27 -19.25 -16.96
CA PHE A 399 -4.02 -20.58 -17.54
C PHE A 399 -4.68 -20.77 -18.92
N GLY A 400 -5.84 -20.16 -19.17
CA GLY A 400 -6.52 -20.25 -20.46
C GLY A 400 -5.72 -19.60 -21.59
N ALA A 401 -5.15 -18.41 -21.36
CA ALA A 401 -4.31 -17.73 -22.34
C ALA A 401 -2.97 -18.46 -22.55
N GLN A 402 -2.39 -19.03 -21.48
CA GLN A 402 -1.20 -19.89 -21.59
C GLN A 402 -1.47 -21.15 -22.41
N LEU A 403 -2.63 -21.80 -22.24
CA LEU A 403 -3.02 -22.95 -23.06
C LEU A 403 -3.19 -22.58 -24.54
N LEU A 404 -3.82 -21.45 -24.84
CA LEU A 404 -4.02 -20.98 -26.22
C LEU A 404 -2.68 -20.72 -26.92
N THR A 405 -1.75 -20.04 -26.25
CA THR A 405 -0.41 -19.76 -26.79
C THR A 405 0.43 -21.01 -26.95
N ALA A 406 0.25 -22.02 -26.09
CA ALA A 406 0.92 -23.32 -26.20
C ALA A 406 0.35 -24.18 -27.35
N VAL A 407 -0.96 -24.12 -27.61
CA VAL A 407 -1.64 -24.91 -28.65
C VAL A 407 -1.49 -24.30 -30.04
N ASP A 408 -1.56 -22.97 -30.17
CA ASP A 408 -1.36 -22.26 -31.44
C ASP A 408 -0.13 -21.33 -31.37
N PRO A 409 1.02 -21.77 -31.91
CA PRO A 409 2.24 -20.96 -31.95
C PRO A 409 2.09 -19.61 -32.69
N ARG A 410 1.04 -19.40 -33.49
CA ARG A 410 0.75 -18.12 -34.15
C ARG A 410 0.32 -17.05 -33.15
N LEU A 411 -0.15 -17.44 -31.96
CA LEU A 411 -0.60 -16.55 -30.90
C LEU A 411 0.53 -16.07 -29.98
N ARG A 412 1.81 -16.20 -30.37
CA ARG A 412 2.96 -15.77 -29.54
C ARG A 412 2.90 -14.31 -29.06
N ASP A 413 2.22 -13.44 -29.80
CA ASP A 413 2.09 -12.01 -29.49
C ASP A 413 0.76 -11.69 -28.77
N LEU A 414 0.04 -12.71 -28.27
CA LEU A 414 -1.28 -12.58 -27.64
C LEU A 414 -1.28 -11.57 -26.49
N TYR A 415 -0.38 -11.69 -25.52
CA TYR A 415 -0.33 -10.78 -24.36
C TYR A 415 0.00 -9.34 -24.77
N THR A 416 0.83 -9.16 -25.80
CA THR A 416 1.14 -7.84 -26.36
C THR A 416 -0.10 -7.21 -26.97
N ALA A 417 -0.89 -7.97 -27.73
CA ALA A 417 -2.15 -7.51 -28.29
C ALA A 417 -3.20 -7.28 -27.20
N TRP A 418 -3.33 -8.21 -26.25
CA TRP A 418 -4.34 -8.20 -25.20
C TRP A 418 -4.20 -7.01 -24.24
N ARG A 419 -2.95 -6.59 -23.96
CA ARG A 419 -2.62 -5.36 -23.21
C ARG A 419 -3.27 -4.09 -23.79
N GLN A 420 -3.52 -4.07 -25.11
CA GLN A 420 -4.05 -2.89 -25.79
C GLN A 420 -5.57 -2.96 -25.99
N ILE A 421 -6.21 -4.07 -25.63
CA ILE A 421 -7.65 -4.22 -25.77
C ILE A 421 -8.34 -3.51 -24.60
N ASN A 422 -9.10 -2.48 -24.93
CA ASN A 422 -10.03 -1.86 -24.01
C ASN A 422 -11.37 -2.60 -24.08
N VAL A 423 -11.69 -3.36 -23.03
CA VAL A 423 -12.97 -4.10 -22.88
C VAL A 423 -13.94 -3.34 -21.97
N ALA A 424 -13.47 -2.29 -21.32
CA ALA A 424 -14.27 -1.47 -20.44
C ALA A 424 -15.32 -0.66 -21.21
N GLN A 425 -16.38 -0.27 -20.51
CA GLN A 425 -17.35 0.67 -21.06
C GLN A 425 -16.65 1.95 -21.53
N ASP A 426 -17.16 2.54 -22.60
CA ASP A 426 -16.73 3.87 -22.97
C ASP A 426 -16.98 4.84 -21.82
N GLN A 427 -16.10 5.84 -21.72
CA GLN A 427 -16.34 6.97 -20.84
C GLN A 427 -17.71 7.58 -21.17
N ALA A 428 -18.55 7.73 -20.13
CA ALA A 428 -19.86 8.36 -20.26
C ALA A 428 -19.68 9.82 -20.68
N LEU A 429 -18.71 10.50 -20.06
CA LEU A 429 -18.22 11.81 -20.49
C LEU A 429 -17.44 11.65 -21.82
N LYS A 430 -18.00 12.17 -22.91
CA LYS A 430 -17.40 12.15 -24.26
C LYS A 430 -16.44 13.31 -24.48
N GLY A 431 -16.69 14.44 -23.83
CA GLY A 431 -15.83 15.61 -23.86
C GLY A 431 -15.94 16.44 -22.59
N LEU A 432 -14.80 16.95 -22.13
CA LEU A 432 -14.71 17.99 -21.12
C LEU A 432 -13.98 19.17 -21.75
N GLN A 433 -14.56 20.37 -21.66
CA GLN A 433 -13.98 21.56 -22.29
C GLN A 433 -14.02 22.76 -21.36
N ALA A 434 -12.92 23.52 -21.30
CA ALA A 434 -12.91 24.84 -20.69
C ALA A 434 -13.34 25.90 -21.70
N MET A 435 -14.37 26.67 -21.38
CA MET A 435 -14.84 27.76 -22.24
C MET A 435 -13.94 28.98 -22.05
N ARG A 436 -13.06 29.25 -23.04
CA ARG A 436 -12.01 30.28 -22.93
C ARG A 436 -12.47 31.69 -23.29
N VAL A 437 -13.65 31.83 -23.88
CA VAL A 437 -14.22 33.11 -24.28
C VAL A 437 -15.55 33.30 -23.56
N THR A 438 -15.69 34.42 -22.87
CA THR A 438 -16.96 34.91 -22.33
C THR A 438 -17.23 36.26 -22.97
N ALA A 439 -18.30 36.35 -23.76
CA ALA A 439 -18.60 37.53 -24.56
C ALA A 439 -20.12 37.78 -24.56
N PRO A 440 -20.58 39.03 -24.38
CA PRO A 440 -21.95 39.38 -24.69
C PRO A 440 -22.15 39.46 -26.22
N PRO A 441 -23.39 39.36 -26.72
CA PRO A 441 -23.66 39.65 -28.12
C PRO A 441 -23.43 41.13 -28.43
N PHE A 442 -23.01 41.42 -29.66
CA PHE A 442 -22.85 42.78 -30.17
C PHE A 442 -24.15 43.58 -30.01
N GLY A 443 -24.06 44.75 -29.39
CA GLY A 443 -25.21 45.59 -29.06
C GLY A 443 -25.73 45.42 -27.63
N ALA A 444 -25.38 44.36 -26.88
CA ALA A 444 -25.84 44.18 -25.50
C ALA A 444 -25.51 45.39 -24.58
N THR A 445 -24.38 46.04 -24.82
CA THR A 445 -23.90 47.22 -24.08
C THR A 445 -24.19 48.54 -24.78
N ALA A 446 -24.90 48.53 -25.92
CA ALA A 446 -25.21 49.76 -26.66
C ALA A 446 -26.13 50.66 -25.82
N PRO A 447 -25.86 51.97 -25.71
CA PRO A 447 -26.74 52.87 -24.99
C PRO A 447 -28.11 52.97 -25.67
N ASP A 448 -29.14 53.33 -24.90
CA ASP A 448 -30.47 53.60 -25.47
C ASP A 448 -30.38 54.63 -26.59
N ARG A 449 -31.23 54.47 -27.60
CA ARG A 449 -31.25 55.36 -28.73
C ARG A 449 -31.90 56.68 -28.34
N LEU A 450 -31.23 57.80 -28.63
CA LEU A 450 -31.79 59.14 -28.42
C LEU A 450 -32.87 59.43 -29.48
N VAL A 451 -34.03 59.93 -29.03
CA VAL A 451 -35.11 60.42 -29.90
C VAL A 451 -34.99 61.92 -30.01
N PHE A 452 -34.97 62.44 -31.23
CA PHE A 452 -34.92 63.87 -31.53
C PHE A 452 -36.28 64.36 -32.03
N ASP A 453 -36.66 65.57 -31.66
CA ASP A 453 -37.76 66.27 -32.31
C ASP A 453 -37.35 66.82 -33.70
N SER A 454 -38.32 67.40 -34.42
CA SER A 454 -38.11 68.00 -35.74
C SER A 454 -37.16 69.21 -35.76
N GLN A 455 -36.71 69.69 -34.59
CA GLN A 455 -35.71 70.74 -34.45
C GLN A 455 -34.36 70.23 -33.96
N GLY A 456 -34.18 68.91 -33.81
CA GLY A 456 -32.94 68.28 -33.39
C GLY A 456 -32.69 68.28 -31.87
N THR A 457 -33.71 68.51 -31.06
CA THR A 457 -33.62 68.46 -29.59
C THR A 457 -34.00 67.08 -29.06
N VAL A 458 -33.26 66.55 -28.08
CA VAL A 458 -33.54 65.22 -27.50
C VAL A 458 -34.84 65.27 -26.68
N THR A 459 -35.83 64.45 -27.05
CA THR A 459 -37.16 64.37 -26.41
C THR A 459 -37.37 63.12 -25.56
N GLY A 460 -36.47 62.14 -25.65
CA GLY A 460 -36.50 60.91 -24.85
C GLY A 460 -35.48 59.88 -25.34
N THR A 461 -35.46 58.72 -24.70
CA THR A 461 -34.69 57.55 -25.16
C THR A 461 -35.63 56.40 -25.47
N ILE A 462 -35.30 55.62 -26.49
CA ILE A 462 -36.02 54.40 -26.88
C ILE A 462 -35.05 53.24 -27.08
N GLU A 463 -35.56 52.03 -26.93
CA GLU A 463 -34.77 50.81 -27.14
C GLU A 463 -34.49 50.60 -28.63
N TRP A 464 -33.31 50.04 -28.95
CA TRP A 464 -33.01 49.64 -30.32
C TRP A 464 -33.80 48.38 -30.72
N PRO A 465 -34.40 48.33 -31.91
CA PRO A 465 -34.99 47.09 -32.43
C PRO A 465 -33.91 46.06 -32.79
N LEU A 466 -34.18 44.76 -32.61
CA LEU A 466 -33.32 43.69 -33.09
C LEU A 466 -33.56 43.49 -34.59
N GLY A 467 -32.65 44.02 -35.39
CA GLY A 467 -32.71 44.01 -36.85
C GLY A 467 -32.92 45.40 -37.44
N ARG A 468 -32.67 45.54 -38.74
CA ARG A 468 -32.94 46.78 -39.51
C ARG A 468 -34.44 46.93 -39.79
N ALA A 469 -35.24 46.85 -38.74
CA ALA A 469 -36.68 46.99 -38.78
C ALA A 469 -37.05 48.47 -38.71
N ASP A 470 -37.97 48.89 -39.57
CA ASP A 470 -38.66 50.15 -39.43
C ASP A 470 -39.86 49.98 -38.48
N GLN A 471 -40.19 51.03 -37.72
CA GLN A 471 -41.28 51.02 -36.76
C GLN A 471 -42.29 52.12 -37.09
N LEU A 472 -43.53 51.71 -37.33
CA LEU A 472 -44.69 52.59 -37.46
C LEU A 472 -45.49 52.54 -36.16
N PHE A 473 -45.83 53.69 -35.61
CA PHE A 473 -46.66 53.85 -34.44
C PHE A 473 -47.85 54.74 -34.78
N LEU A 474 -49.03 54.27 -34.37
CA LEU A 474 -50.30 54.97 -34.42
C LEU A 474 -50.86 55.09 -33.01
N GLY A 475 -51.06 56.30 -32.53
CA GLY A 475 -51.77 56.59 -31.29
C GLY A 475 -53.09 57.27 -31.60
N VAL A 476 -54.22 56.69 -31.21
CA VAL A 476 -55.54 57.33 -31.36
C VAL A 476 -56.10 57.67 -29.99
N THR A 477 -56.43 58.95 -29.81
CA THR A 477 -57.11 59.46 -28.63
C THR A 477 -58.59 59.61 -28.96
N TYR A 478 -59.45 59.14 -28.06
CA TYR A 478 -60.89 59.33 -28.16
C TYR A 478 -61.34 60.44 -27.21
N ALA A 479 -62.28 61.27 -27.66
CA ALA A 479 -63.03 62.23 -26.86
C ALA A 479 -64.54 61.95 -27.02
N ASP A 480 -65.26 61.75 -25.91
CA ASP A 480 -66.71 61.46 -25.89
C ASP A 480 -67.11 60.25 -26.76
N GLY A 481 -66.25 59.21 -26.79
CA GLY A 481 -66.49 58.01 -27.59
C GLY A 481 -66.27 58.18 -29.10
N MET A 482 -65.73 59.32 -29.56
CA MET A 482 -65.30 59.55 -30.94
C MET A 482 -63.78 59.73 -31.00
N PRO A 483 -63.10 59.23 -32.03
CA PRO A 483 -61.69 59.52 -32.21
C PRO A 483 -61.53 61.04 -32.47
N SER A 484 -60.54 61.67 -31.82
CA SER A 484 -60.36 63.13 -31.83
C SER A 484 -58.99 63.54 -32.36
N VAL A 485 -57.92 62.94 -31.83
CA VAL A 485 -56.54 63.22 -32.23
C VAL A 485 -55.85 61.92 -32.60
N ILE A 486 -55.23 61.90 -33.77
CA ILE A 486 -54.41 60.79 -34.24
C ILE A 486 -52.94 61.24 -34.29
N GLN A 487 -52.10 60.55 -33.55
CA GLN A 487 -50.66 60.71 -33.59
C GLN A 487 -50.04 59.60 -34.43
N PHE A 488 -49.19 59.99 -35.37
CA PHE A 488 -48.36 59.08 -36.15
C PHE A 488 -46.90 59.27 -35.78
N ARG A 489 -46.17 58.17 -35.77
CA ARG A 489 -44.71 58.19 -35.70
C ARG A 489 -44.14 57.10 -36.59
N TYR A 490 -43.31 57.48 -37.55
CA TYR A 490 -42.48 56.55 -38.29
C TYR A 490 -41.05 56.62 -37.79
N THR A 491 -40.39 55.48 -37.72
CA THR A 491 -38.97 55.38 -37.41
C THR A 491 -38.33 54.49 -38.46
N ALA A 492 -37.46 55.06 -39.29
CA ALA A 492 -36.71 54.31 -40.29
C ALA A 492 -35.62 53.42 -39.65
N PRO A 493 -35.10 52.42 -40.38
CA PRO A 493 -34.07 51.50 -39.89
C PRO A 493 -32.74 52.19 -39.53
N ASP A 494 -32.45 53.33 -40.15
CA ASP A 494 -31.26 54.16 -39.85
C ASP A 494 -31.46 55.06 -38.63
N GLY A 495 -32.67 55.07 -38.08
CA GLY A 495 -33.03 55.78 -36.88
C GLY A 495 -33.47 57.24 -37.06
N MET A 496 -33.74 57.69 -38.28
CA MET A 496 -34.54 58.91 -38.44
C MET A 496 -35.99 58.63 -38.04
N SER A 497 -36.59 59.53 -37.27
CA SER A 497 -37.99 59.45 -36.88
C SER A 497 -38.74 60.69 -37.32
N TRP A 498 -39.95 60.46 -37.85
CA TRP A 498 -40.89 61.49 -38.24
C TRP A 498 -42.14 61.31 -37.40
N THR A 499 -42.64 62.41 -36.84
CA THR A 499 -43.89 62.45 -36.09
C THR A 499 -44.84 63.41 -36.76
N ALA A 500 -46.11 63.03 -36.82
CA ALA A 500 -47.18 63.89 -37.32
C ALA A 500 -48.44 63.70 -36.48
N HIS A 501 -49.32 64.69 -36.51
CA HIS A 501 -50.62 64.64 -35.81
C HIS A 501 -51.71 65.10 -36.79
N ALA A 502 -52.89 64.49 -36.66
CA ALA A 502 -54.08 64.87 -37.41
C ALA A 502 -55.27 65.02 -36.46
N ASP A 503 -56.02 66.11 -36.63
CA ASP A 503 -57.30 66.35 -35.96
C ASP A 503 -58.43 65.89 -36.88
N ILE A 504 -59.41 65.16 -36.35
CA ILE A 504 -60.52 64.62 -37.16
C ILE A 504 -61.56 65.72 -37.40
N GLY A 505 -61.58 66.29 -38.61
CA GLY A 505 -62.56 67.31 -39.03
C GLY A 505 -62.10 68.28 -40.12
N ASP A 506 -60.79 68.43 -40.32
CA ASP A 506 -60.22 69.12 -41.50
C ASP A 506 -60.04 68.09 -42.63
N GLY A 507 -60.34 68.47 -43.88
CA GLY A 507 -60.57 67.56 -45.02
C GLY A 507 -59.43 66.60 -45.39
N ASP A 508 -59.73 65.71 -46.36
CA ASP A 508 -58.97 64.56 -46.92
C ASP A 508 -57.48 64.74 -47.31
N ASP A 509 -56.81 65.81 -46.89
CA ASP A 509 -55.41 66.07 -47.20
C ASP A 509 -54.49 65.14 -46.41
N GLY A 510 -53.83 64.22 -47.11
CA GLY A 510 -52.92 63.23 -46.51
C GLY A 510 -51.77 63.88 -45.72
N VAL A 511 -51.38 63.24 -44.62
CA VAL A 511 -50.34 63.68 -43.70
C VAL A 511 -48.98 63.11 -44.12
N ASP A 512 -47.97 63.97 -44.22
CA ASP A 512 -46.59 63.56 -44.52
C ASP A 512 -45.90 63.01 -43.25
N LEU A 513 -45.36 61.80 -43.34
CA LEU A 513 -44.71 61.05 -42.26
C LEU A 513 -43.40 60.41 -42.77
N GLY A 514 -42.49 61.27 -43.23
CA GLY A 514 -41.19 60.85 -43.75
C GLY A 514 -41.31 60.33 -45.19
N PRO A 515 -40.97 59.07 -45.50
CA PRO A 515 -41.24 58.51 -46.82
C PRO A 515 -42.73 58.13 -47.02
N TRP A 516 -43.53 58.15 -45.95
CA TRP A 516 -44.93 57.73 -45.96
C TRP A 516 -45.87 58.92 -46.11
N GLN A 517 -46.88 58.77 -46.96
CA GLN A 517 -48.04 59.65 -46.99
C GLN A 517 -49.23 58.89 -46.38
N VAL A 518 -49.84 59.46 -45.33
CA VAL A 518 -50.92 58.83 -44.58
C VAL A 518 -52.24 59.50 -44.97
N SER A 519 -53.14 58.75 -45.59
CA SER A 519 -54.51 59.20 -45.86
C SER A 519 -55.46 58.67 -44.79
N LEU A 520 -56.36 59.52 -44.31
CA LEU A 520 -57.33 59.15 -43.28
C LEU A 520 -58.73 59.19 -43.85
N VAL A 521 -59.41 58.04 -43.85
CA VAL A 521 -60.83 57.95 -44.17
C VAL A 521 -61.59 57.73 -42.87
N VAL A 522 -62.45 58.67 -42.52
CA VAL A 522 -63.30 58.58 -41.33
C VAL A 522 -64.72 58.28 -41.78
N THR A 523 -65.17 57.04 -41.55
CA THR A 523 -66.51 56.60 -41.94
C THR A 523 -67.49 56.98 -40.84
N GLN A 524 -68.32 58.01 -41.07
CA GLN A 524 -69.39 58.40 -40.14
C GLN A 524 -70.69 57.60 -40.44
N PRO A 525 -71.50 57.25 -39.42
CA PRO A 525 -72.78 56.60 -39.67
C PRO A 525 -73.79 57.58 -40.29
N GLU A 526 -74.41 57.21 -41.42
CA GLU A 526 -75.53 57.96 -42.00
C GLU A 526 -76.72 57.97 -41.02
N ARG A 527 -77.22 59.16 -40.66
CA ARG A 527 -78.49 59.29 -39.92
C ARG A 527 -79.67 58.98 -40.85
N GLY A 528 -80.05 57.71 -40.95
CA GLY A 528 -81.30 57.27 -41.59
C GLY A 528 -82.50 57.37 -40.66
N GLY A 529 -83.60 57.98 -41.14
CA GLY A 529 -84.88 58.14 -40.44
C GLY A 529 -85.71 56.85 -40.28
N PRO A 530 -86.87 56.92 -39.62
CA PRO A 530 -87.58 55.76 -39.10
C PRO A 530 -88.49 55.12 -40.17
N ASP A 531 -87.94 54.24 -40.99
CA ASP A 531 -88.65 53.09 -41.60
C ASP A 531 -87.74 52.44 -42.65
N VAL A 532 -86.93 51.44 -42.27
CA VAL A 532 -86.67 50.21 -43.05
C VAL A 532 -86.11 49.16 -42.09
N ALA A 533 -86.83 48.04 -41.94
CA ALA A 533 -86.31 46.81 -41.36
C ALA A 533 -85.99 45.82 -42.50
N ALA A 534 -84.83 45.17 -42.37
CA ALA A 534 -84.40 43.92 -43.00
C ALA A 534 -84.06 43.93 -44.51
N ALA A 535 -82.78 44.20 -44.81
CA ALA A 535 -81.99 43.45 -45.80
C ALA A 535 -80.51 43.57 -45.40
N GLY A 536 -79.87 42.43 -45.12
CA GLY A 536 -78.48 42.35 -44.67
C GLY A 536 -77.49 42.46 -45.82
N GLU A 537 -76.95 43.67 -45.98
CA GLU A 537 -75.61 43.89 -46.50
C GLU A 537 -74.85 44.63 -45.39
N GLU A 538 -73.85 43.96 -44.79
CA GLU A 538 -72.90 44.59 -43.87
C GLU A 538 -72.14 45.68 -44.64
N GLY A 539 -72.60 46.93 -44.52
CA GLY A 539 -71.76 48.09 -44.83
C GLY A 539 -70.57 48.12 -43.88
N PRO A 540 -69.42 48.70 -44.29
CA PRO A 540 -68.21 48.71 -43.46
C PRO A 540 -68.50 49.33 -42.09
N ASP A 541 -68.01 48.68 -41.03
CA ASP A 541 -68.12 49.18 -39.66
C ASP A 541 -67.60 50.63 -39.60
N PRO A 542 -68.35 51.59 -39.00
CA PRO A 542 -67.90 52.96 -38.87
C PRO A 542 -66.67 53.03 -37.96
N GLY A 543 -65.59 53.62 -38.48
CA GLY A 543 -64.28 53.62 -37.85
C GLY A 543 -63.32 54.59 -38.53
N VAL A 544 -62.11 54.72 -37.96
CA VAL A 544 -61.00 55.44 -38.61
C VAL A 544 -60.20 54.42 -39.39
N GLU A 545 -60.14 54.60 -40.71
CA GLU A 545 -59.23 53.89 -41.57
C GLU A 545 -58.02 54.78 -41.89
N ALA A 546 -56.84 54.42 -41.36
CA ALA A 546 -55.59 55.06 -41.70
C ALA A 546 -54.84 54.20 -42.73
N THR A 547 -54.69 54.72 -43.95
CA THR A 547 -53.95 54.04 -45.02
C THR A 547 -52.59 54.69 -45.19
N PHE A 548 -51.54 53.89 -45.13
CA PHE A 548 -50.16 54.32 -45.26
C PHE A 548 -49.66 53.97 -46.67
N THR A 549 -49.28 55.00 -47.43
CA THR A 549 -48.81 54.87 -48.81
C THR A 549 -47.35 55.31 -48.92
N VAL A 550 -46.55 54.60 -49.72
CA VAL A 550 -45.17 54.98 -50.07
C VAL A 550 -45.05 54.84 -51.58
N ASN A 551 -44.57 55.89 -52.27
CA ASN A 551 -44.42 55.91 -53.73
C ASN A 551 -45.70 55.49 -54.48
N GLU A 552 -46.86 56.04 -54.07
CA GLU A 552 -48.19 55.78 -54.68
C GLU A 552 -48.70 54.32 -54.60
N ALA A 553 -48.01 53.42 -53.90
CA ALA A 553 -48.50 52.09 -53.57
C ALA A 553 -48.98 52.07 -52.11
N ALA A 554 -50.20 51.60 -51.87
CA ALA A 554 -50.68 51.36 -50.51
C ALA A 554 -49.99 50.12 -49.94
N ALA A 555 -49.29 50.28 -48.81
CA ALA A 555 -48.55 49.18 -48.19
C ALA A 555 -49.31 48.56 -47.01
N PHE A 556 -50.15 49.34 -46.32
CA PHE A 556 -50.78 48.92 -45.07
C PHE A 556 -51.98 49.82 -44.70
N GLY A 557 -53.08 49.20 -44.23
CA GLY A 557 -54.29 49.88 -43.74
C GLY A 557 -54.64 49.48 -42.30
N LEU A 558 -55.06 50.45 -41.50
CA LEU A 558 -55.45 50.27 -40.10
C LEU A 558 -56.88 50.70 -39.88
N THR A 559 -57.73 49.82 -39.34
CA THR A 559 -59.12 50.17 -39.02
C THR A 559 -59.35 50.09 -37.52
N LEU A 560 -59.73 51.20 -36.90
CA LEU A 560 -60.09 51.28 -35.48
C LEU A 560 -61.61 51.46 -35.33
N PRO A 561 -62.29 50.71 -34.44
CA PRO A 561 -63.73 50.83 -34.25
C PRO A 561 -64.10 52.11 -33.49
N GLN A 562 -65.35 52.56 -33.67
CA GLN A 562 -65.90 53.73 -32.98
C GLN A 562 -66.16 53.49 -31.48
N SER A 563 -66.48 52.26 -31.02
CA SER A 563 -66.93 52.03 -29.63
C SER A 563 -65.89 51.35 -28.73
N PRO A 564 -65.59 51.91 -27.53
CA PRO A 564 -64.68 51.29 -26.56
C PRO A 564 -65.25 50.03 -25.87
N ALA A 565 -66.49 49.62 -26.17
CA ALA A 565 -67.15 48.49 -25.51
C ALA A 565 -66.75 47.11 -26.07
N THR A 566 -66.35 47.00 -27.34
CA THR A 566 -65.95 45.71 -27.95
C THR A 566 -64.44 45.48 -27.94
N GLY A 567 -63.62 46.52 -27.84
CA GLY A 567 -62.16 46.43 -27.71
C GLY A 567 -61.41 45.84 -28.92
N ALA A 568 -62.10 45.33 -29.95
CA ALA A 568 -61.50 44.67 -31.10
C ALA A 568 -60.92 45.66 -32.12
N VAL A 569 -59.62 45.58 -32.41
CA VAL A 569 -58.94 46.34 -33.45
C VAL A 569 -58.61 45.41 -34.62
N SER A 570 -59.10 45.76 -35.82
CA SER A 570 -58.82 44.99 -37.04
C SER A 570 -57.75 45.70 -37.88
N VAL A 571 -56.69 44.98 -38.20
CA VAL A 571 -55.55 45.47 -38.98
C VAL A 571 -55.51 44.77 -40.32
N THR A 572 -55.42 45.51 -41.43
CA THR A 572 -55.43 44.93 -42.78
C THR A 572 -54.19 45.36 -43.55
N VAL A 573 -53.28 44.43 -43.83
CA VAL A 573 -52.06 44.67 -44.62
C VAL A 573 -52.37 44.46 -46.11
N HIS A 574 -51.69 45.16 -47.02
CA HIS A 574 -52.04 45.20 -48.45
C HIS A 574 -51.71 43.90 -49.21
N ASN A 575 -52.52 42.89 -48.97
CA ASN A 575 -52.71 41.66 -49.75
C ASN A 575 -54.11 41.04 -49.50
N GLY A 576 -55.02 41.76 -48.83
CA GLY A 576 -56.41 41.34 -48.58
C GLY A 576 -56.60 40.41 -47.37
N THR A 577 -55.57 40.19 -46.55
CA THR A 577 -55.72 39.42 -45.30
C THR A 577 -55.83 40.35 -44.09
N SER A 578 -56.81 40.10 -43.23
CA SER A 578 -57.07 40.89 -42.01
C SER A 578 -56.60 40.13 -40.76
N LEU A 579 -55.91 40.82 -39.87
CA LEU A 579 -55.54 40.38 -38.53
C LEU A 579 -56.43 41.11 -37.51
N SER A 580 -57.33 40.38 -36.84
CA SER A 580 -58.18 40.93 -35.78
C SER A 580 -57.58 40.66 -34.40
N LEU A 581 -57.36 41.70 -33.61
CA LEU A 581 -56.81 41.63 -32.25
C LEU A 581 -57.81 42.25 -31.26
N GLU A 582 -58.15 41.55 -30.18
CA GLU A 582 -59.09 42.03 -29.15
C GLU A 582 -58.37 42.67 -27.96
N VAL A 583 -58.55 43.97 -27.77
CA VAL A 583 -57.91 44.78 -26.73
C VAL A 583 -58.84 44.92 -25.52
N ILE A 584 -58.94 43.88 -24.70
CA ILE A 584 -59.87 43.88 -23.55
C ILE A 584 -59.17 44.22 -22.22
N SER A 585 -57.83 44.09 -22.11
CA SER A 585 -57.07 44.59 -20.93
C SER A 585 -55.56 44.36 -20.99
N GLN A 586 -55.05 43.44 -21.82
CA GLN A 586 -53.62 43.16 -21.99
C GLN A 586 -53.15 43.46 -23.42
N PRO A 587 -51.87 43.86 -23.62
CA PRO A 587 -51.33 44.03 -24.97
C PRO A 587 -51.44 42.72 -25.77
N GLN A 588 -51.91 42.79 -27.01
CA GLN A 588 -51.91 41.66 -27.94
C GLN A 588 -51.01 41.95 -29.13
N SER A 589 -50.31 40.94 -29.62
CA SER A 589 -49.44 41.03 -30.80
C SER A 589 -49.69 39.87 -31.74
N GLY A 590 -49.68 40.13 -33.05
CA GLY A 590 -49.74 39.12 -34.10
C GLY A 590 -48.77 39.44 -35.23
N VAL A 591 -48.23 38.39 -35.86
CA VAL A 591 -47.36 38.52 -37.05
C VAL A 591 -48.24 38.46 -38.30
N HIS A 592 -48.05 39.40 -39.22
CA HIS A 592 -48.81 39.48 -40.45
C HIS A 592 -47.97 39.99 -41.62
N GLY A 593 -47.80 39.16 -42.65
CA GLY A 593 -46.84 39.43 -43.73
C GLY A 593 -45.40 39.48 -43.23
N ASP A 594 -44.67 40.52 -43.61
CA ASP A 594 -43.33 40.84 -43.12
C ASP A 594 -43.36 41.80 -41.92
N ARG A 595 -44.49 41.93 -41.22
CA ARG A 595 -44.63 42.86 -40.09
C ARG A 595 -45.19 42.19 -38.84
N THR A 596 -44.68 42.59 -37.68
CA THR A 596 -45.28 42.27 -36.38
C THR A 596 -46.11 43.46 -35.92
N VAL A 597 -47.40 43.24 -35.67
CA VAL A 597 -48.33 44.27 -35.21
C VAL A 597 -48.71 44.00 -33.77
N SER A 598 -48.51 44.98 -32.91
CA SER A 598 -48.92 44.97 -31.51
C SER A 598 -49.90 46.08 -31.22
N VAL A 599 -50.97 45.76 -30.49
CA VAL A 599 -51.99 46.71 -30.08
C VAL A 599 -52.09 46.72 -28.57
N ARG A 600 -52.12 47.93 -28.00
CA ARG A 600 -52.25 48.15 -26.56
C ARG A 600 -53.20 49.31 -26.30
N ARG A 601 -54.08 49.13 -25.30
CA ARG A 601 -54.80 50.23 -24.68
C ARG A 601 -53.97 50.80 -23.54
N THR A 602 -53.62 52.08 -23.61
CA THR A 602 -52.93 52.78 -22.53
C THR A 602 -53.98 53.29 -21.54
N ALA A 603 -53.71 53.20 -20.24
CA ALA A 603 -54.67 53.51 -19.18
C ALA A 603 -55.04 55.01 -19.17
N GLY A 604 -56.06 55.38 -19.94
CA GLY A 604 -56.82 56.63 -19.83
C GLY A 604 -58.22 56.35 -19.26
N ASP A 605 -58.93 57.40 -18.82
CA ASP A 605 -60.34 57.32 -18.42
C ASP A 605 -61.14 56.50 -19.45
N LEU A 606 -62.09 55.69 -18.98
CA LEU A 606 -62.98 54.89 -19.82
C LEU A 606 -63.72 55.72 -20.87
N GLN A 607 -63.96 57.01 -20.59
CA GLN A 607 -64.54 57.95 -21.56
C GLN A 607 -63.59 58.33 -22.71
N ASN A 608 -62.28 58.39 -22.44
CA ASN A 608 -61.25 58.87 -23.38
C ASN A 608 -60.04 57.90 -23.45
N PRO A 609 -60.21 56.67 -23.94
CA PRO A 609 -59.12 55.71 -24.06
C PRO A 609 -58.10 56.15 -25.12
N VAL A 610 -56.83 55.81 -24.87
CA VAL A 610 -55.76 55.93 -25.86
C VAL A 610 -55.39 54.53 -26.34
N PHE A 611 -55.50 54.30 -27.64
CA PHE A 611 -55.04 53.07 -28.28
C PHE A 611 -53.72 53.34 -28.99
N SER A 612 -52.69 52.61 -28.59
CA SER A 612 -51.40 52.61 -29.26
C SER A 612 -51.26 51.32 -30.06
N LEU A 613 -51.04 51.47 -31.36
CA LEU A 613 -50.72 50.40 -32.27
C LEU A 613 -49.29 50.61 -32.78
N THR A 614 -48.49 49.55 -32.74
CA THR A 614 -47.13 49.54 -33.25
C THR A 614 -46.99 48.44 -34.28
N SER A 615 -46.45 48.76 -35.45
CA SER A 615 -46.16 47.83 -36.54
C SER A 615 -44.68 47.94 -36.90
N ALA A 616 -43.93 46.86 -36.74
CA ALA A 616 -42.52 46.80 -37.12
C ALA A 616 -42.31 45.80 -38.26
N THR A 617 -41.45 46.09 -39.23
CA THR A 617 -41.01 45.06 -40.18
C THR A 617 -40.29 43.94 -39.42
N SER A 618 -40.73 42.69 -39.56
CA SER A 618 -39.93 41.52 -39.23
C SER A 618 -38.86 41.38 -40.31
N ALA A 619 -37.79 42.17 -40.24
CA ALA A 619 -36.61 41.86 -41.03
C ALA A 619 -36.18 40.42 -40.70
N PRO A 620 -35.90 39.55 -41.69
CA PRO A 620 -35.35 38.24 -41.42
C PRO A 620 -33.91 38.43 -40.90
N PHE A 621 -33.78 38.63 -39.59
CA PHE A 621 -32.50 38.41 -38.93
C PHE A 621 -32.38 36.90 -38.68
N ALA A 622 -31.24 36.34 -39.08
CA ALA A 622 -30.98 34.91 -38.89
C ALA A 622 -30.89 34.63 -37.39
N ARG A 623 -31.85 33.87 -36.85
CA ARG A 623 -32.00 33.60 -35.41
C ARG A 623 -30.95 32.63 -34.88
N ASN A 624 -30.24 31.96 -35.77
CA ASN A 624 -29.07 31.13 -35.50
C ASN A 624 -27.74 31.90 -35.68
N VAL A 625 -27.74 33.18 -36.05
CA VAL A 625 -26.51 33.97 -36.22
C VAL A 625 -26.32 34.90 -35.03
N ILE A 626 -25.16 34.83 -34.38
CA ILE A 626 -24.77 35.70 -33.26
C ILE A 626 -23.47 36.42 -33.59
N ALA A 627 -23.46 37.75 -33.48
CA ALA A 627 -22.23 38.52 -33.50
C ALA A 627 -21.80 38.78 -32.04
N LEU A 628 -20.54 38.51 -31.71
CA LEU A 628 -19.96 38.84 -30.41
C LEU A 628 -19.54 40.31 -30.37
N ASP A 629 -19.36 40.88 -29.19
CA ASP A 629 -18.96 42.28 -29.00
C ASP A 629 -17.58 42.66 -29.58
N ALA A 630 -16.68 41.68 -29.74
CA ALA A 630 -15.32 41.89 -30.24
C ALA A 630 -14.85 40.76 -31.18
N VAL A 631 -13.61 40.88 -31.70
CA VAL A 631 -12.95 39.80 -32.44
C VAL A 631 -12.30 38.83 -31.45
N TYR A 632 -12.75 37.58 -31.50
CA TYR A 632 -12.20 36.46 -30.74
C TYR A 632 -11.57 35.45 -31.68
N GLU A 633 -10.24 35.32 -31.60
CA GLU A 633 -9.47 34.33 -32.36
C GLU A 633 -9.55 32.95 -31.69
N GLY A 634 -9.54 31.89 -32.52
CA GLY A 634 -9.54 30.50 -32.05
C GLY A 634 -10.91 29.86 -31.85
N ILE A 635 -12.01 30.58 -32.13
CA ILE A 635 -13.33 29.94 -32.34
C ILE A 635 -13.34 29.38 -33.77
N ALA A 636 -13.67 28.10 -33.92
CA ALA A 636 -13.68 27.41 -35.21
C ALA A 636 -15.01 26.70 -35.46
N ARG A 637 -15.20 26.18 -36.68
CA ARG A 637 -16.30 25.27 -36.99
C ARG A 637 -16.31 24.07 -36.03
N ASP A 638 -17.48 23.56 -35.71
CA ASP A 638 -17.76 22.47 -34.76
C ASP A 638 -17.35 22.78 -33.31
N SER A 639 -16.93 24.01 -33.00
CA SER A 639 -16.66 24.42 -31.62
C SER A 639 -17.98 24.53 -30.86
N TRP A 640 -17.97 24.10 -29.60
CA TRP A 640 -19.10 24.32 -28.71
C TRP A 640 -19.28 25.79 -28.35
N VAL A 641 -20.54 26.20 -28.28
CA VAL A 641 -20.99 27.51 -27.81
C VAL A 641 -22.14 27.29 -26.83
N VAL A 642 -22.08 27.98 -25.69
CA VAL A 642 -23.17 28.00 -24.72
C VAL A 642 -23.72 29.42 -24.61
N VAL A 643 -25.02 29.58 -24.86
CA VAL A 643 -25.72 30.87 -24.76
C VAL A 643 -26.60 30.84 -23.52
N GLU A 644 -26.26 31.67 -22.53
CA GLU A 644 -26.99 31.81 -21.27
C GLU A 644 -27.79 33.12 -21.29
N ARG A 645 -29.11 33.03 -21.07
CA ARG A 645 -30.00 34.20 -20.99
C ARG A 645 -30.70 34.23 -19.62
N PRO A 646 -30.17 34.99 -18.64
CA PRO A 646 -30.75 35.06 -17.30
C PRO A 646 -32.18 35.64 -17.27
N GLY A 647 -32.48 36.62 -18.13
CA GLY A 647 -33.78 37.30 -18.19
C GLY A 647 -34.91 36.50 -18.84
N LYS A 648 -34.59 35.45 -19.61
CA LYS A 648 -35.53 34.47 -20.19
C LYS A 648 -34.86 33.10 -20.02
N PRO A 649 -35.20 32.29 -18.98
CA PRO A 649 -34.37 31.18 -18.46
C PRO A 649 -34.06 30.13 -19.53
N MET A 650 -33.08 30.43 -20.38
CA MET A 650 -32.69 29.71 -21.58
C MET A 650 -31.19 29.53 -21.49
N LEU A 651 -30.78 28.27 -21.42
CA LEU A 651 -29.39 27.85 -21.49
C LEU A 651 -29.27 26.93 -22.71
N LEU A 652 -28.80 27.49 -23.82
CA LEU A 652 -28.65 26.78 -25.09
C LEU A 652 -27.23 26.24 -25.22
N PHE A 653 -27.10 24.94 -25.45
CA PHE A 653 -25.86 24.28 -25.82
C PHE A 653 -25.91 23.96 -27.30
N THR A 654 -25.01 24.52 -28.10
CA THR A 654 -25.01 24.35 -29.56
C THR A 654 -23.58 24.39 -30.12
N THR A 655 -23.42 24.10 -31.40
CA THR A 655 -22.15 24.09 -32.12
C THR A 655 -22.11 25.16 -33.20
N VAL A 656 -20.90 25.59 -33.55
CA VAL A 656 -20.69 26.58 -34.61
C VAL A 656 -20.60 25.92 -35.98
N ASN A 657 -21.51 26.27 -36.88
CA ASN A 657 -21.46 25.85 -38.27
C ASN A 657 -20.48 26.71 -39.11
N GLU A 658 -20.44 28.03 -38.87
CA GLU A 658 -19.55 28.96 -39.58
C GLU A 658 -19.04 30.08 -38.66
N VAL A 659 -17.77 30.49 -38.85
CA VAL A 659 -17.16 31.62 -38.12
C VAL A 659 -16.63 32.63 -39.14
N ARG A 660 -16.94 33.92 -38.96
CA ARG A 660 -16.40 35.00 -39.78
C ARG A 660 -16.10 36.25 -38.97
N THR A 661 -15.03 36.94 -39.30
CA THR A 661 -14.74 38.28 -38.76
C THR A 661 -15.36 39.33 -39.66
N VAL A 662 -16.30 40.11 -39.14
CA VAL A 662 -17.03 41.12 -39.91
C VAL A 662 -16.91 42.49 -39.25
N ALA A 663 -16.95 43.57 -40.04
CA ALA A 663 -17.11 44.92 -39.52
C ALA A 663 -18.61 45.22 -39.43
N LEU A 664 -19.12 45.41 -38.21
CA LEU A 664 -20.53 45.66 -37.95
C LEU A 664 -20.71 47.09 -37.44
N ALA A 665 -21.62 47.83 -38.07
CA ALA A 665 -22.04 49.16 -37.67
C ALA A 665 -23.56 49.12 -37.46
N ASP A 666 -23.97 48.89 -36.22
CA ASP A 666 -25.36 48.76 -35.81
C ASP A 666 -25.54 49.29 -34.38
N PHE A 667 -26.76 49.66 -34.00
CA PHE A 667 -27.08 50.18 -32.65
C PHE A 667 -26.27 51.40 -32.19
N GLY A 668 -25.85 52.25 -33.13
CA GLY A 668 -25.04 53.45 -32.84
C GLY A 668 -23.60 53.15 -32.45
N ILE A 669 -23.14 51.89 -32.58
CA ILE A 669 -21.77 51.47 -32.31
C ILE A 669 -21.18 50.82 -33.57
N THR A 670 -19.84 50.89 -33.71
CA THR A 670 -19.13 50.27 -34.85
C THR A 670 -17.91 49.53 -34.33
N GLY A 671 -17.74 48.29 -34.78
CA GLY A 671 -16.62 47.45 -34.36
C GLY A 671 -16.37 46.30 -35.34
N LYS A 672 -15.15 45.77 -35.30
CA LYS A 672 -14.87 44.45 -35.89
C LYS A 672 -15.24 43.40 -34.87
N VAL A 673 -16.00 42.40 -35.30
CA VAL A 673 -16.60 41.38 -34.42
C VAL A 673 -16.42 39.98 -35.00
N THR A 674 -16.42 38.98 -34.13
CA THR A 674 -16.59 37.58 -34.53
C THR A 674 -18.08 37.28 -34.64
N GLN A 675 -18.53 36.91 -35.84
CA GLN A 675 -19.88 36.43 -36.10
C GLN A 675 -19.87 34.91 -36.26
N LEU A 676 -20.78 34.26 -35.53
CA LEU A 676 -20.96 32.82 -35.48
C LEU A 676 -22.32 32.48 -36.08
N GLU A 677 -22.36 31.51 -36.98
CA GLU A 677 -23.57 30.83 -37.40
C GLU A 677 -23.67 29.52 -36.61
N LEU A 678 -24.73 29.38 -35.81
CA LEU A 678 -24.97 28.27 -34.91
C LEU A 678 -25.89 27.23 -35.58
N ASP A 679 -25.84 26.00 -35.09
CA ASP A 679 -26.75 24.94 -35.54
C ASP A 679 -28.19 25.13 -35.04
N ASP A 680 -28.35 25.80 -33.90
CA ASP A 680 -29.65 26.08 -33.27
C ASP A 680 -29.96 27.58 -33.20
N ASP A 681 -31.26 27.91 -33.19
CA ASP A 681 -31.74 29.28 -32.98
C ASP A 681 -31.50 29.71 -31.52
N TRP A 682 -30.74 30.80 -31.33
CA TRP A 682 -30.51 31.41 -30.01
C TRP A 682 -31.49 32.56 -29.70
N LEU A 683 -32.22 33.03 -30.70
CA LEU A 683 -33.27 34.03 -30.56
C LEU A 683 -34.66 33.39 -30.68
N LEU A 684 -35.54 33.73 -29.74
CA LEU A 684 -36.94 33.33 -29.76
C LEU A 684 -37.74 34.22 -30.74
N PRO A 685 -38.90 33.75 -31.24
CA PRO A 685 -39.69 34.52 -32.20
C PRO A 685 -40.17 35.90 -31.73
N ASP A 686 -40.31 36.09 -30.42
CA ASP A 686 -40.73 37.32 -29.75
C ASP A 686 -39.56 38.26 -29.39
N ASP A 687 -38.31 37.86 -29.65
CA ASP A 687 -37.13 38.69 -29.39
C ASP A 687 -36.98 39.78 -30.47
N THR A 688 -37.57 40.95 -30.21
CA THR A 688 -37.64 42.05 -31.20
C THR A 688 -36.87 43.33 -30.84
N SER A 689 -36.25 43.43 -29.65
CA SER A 689 -35.53 44.63 -29.18
C SER A 689 -34.26 44.25 -28.40
N LEU A 690 -33.24 45.12 -28.38
CA LEU A 690 -31.95 44.84 -27.73
C LEU A 690 -32.13 44.44 -26.27
N ASN A 691 -33.10 45.02 -25.56
CA ASN A 691 -33.44 44.69 -24.18
C ASN A 691 -33.64 43.18 -23.95
N HIS A 692 -34.08 42.43 -24.96
CA HIS A 692 -34.25 40.97 -24.85
C HIS A 692 -32.92 40.20 -24.84
N ILE A 693 -31.81 40.80 -25.28
CA ILE A 693 -30.51 40.15 -25.39
C ILE A 693 -29.42 40.77 -24.51
N ARG A 694 -29.67 41.89 -23.82
CA ARG A 694 -28.65 42.61 -23.03
C ARG A 694 -27.99 41.76 -21.94
N ASP A 695 -28.78 40.90 -21.30
CA ASP A 695 -28.28 40.00 -20.25
C ASP A 695 -27.67 38.69 -20.82
N THR A 696 -27.63 38.53 -22.14
CA THR A 696 -27.12 37.31 -22.77
C THR A 696 -25.62 37.20 -22.62
N ILE A 697 -25.16 36.03 -22.19
CA ILE A 697 -23.74 35.70 -22.09
C ILE A 697 -23.45 34.53 -23.02
N VAL A 698 -22.43 34.67 -23.86
CA VAL A 698 -21.95 33.63 -24.76
C VAL A 698 -20.63 33.10 -24.25
N TYR A 699 -20.59 31.80 -23.97
CA TYR A 699 -19.36 31.07 -23.69
C TYR A 699 -18.93 30.33 -24.95
N ALA A 700 -17.72 30.57 -25.44
CA ALA A 700 -17.20 29.99 -26.67
C ALA A 700 -15.72 29.58 -26.52
N ARG A 701 -15.15 29.01 -27.58
CA ARG A 701 -13.76 28.51 -27.63
C ARG A 701 -13.50 27.46 -26.54
N GLY A 702 -14.17 26.32 -26.68
CA GLY A 702 -13.93 25.15 -25.83
C GLY A 702 -12.52 24.59 -26.04
N GLU A 703 -11.72 24.56 -24.99
CA GLU A 703 -10.43 23.87 -24.96
C GLU A 703 -10.60 22.52 -24.29
N ARG A 704 -10.29 21.43 -24.99
CA ARG A 704 -10.46 20.07 -24.47
C ARG A 704 -9.54 19.82 -23.27
N LEU A 705 -10.11 19.22 -22.23
CA LEU A 705 -9.44 18.79 -21.01
C LEU A 705 -9.61 17.28 -20.86
N ASP A 706 -8.60 16.62 -20.30
CA ASP A 706 -8.65 15.19 -20.00
C ASP A 706 -8.74 14.96 -18.49
N LEU A 707 -9.59 14.03 -18.07
CA LEU A 707 -9.68 13.63 -16.67
C LEU A 707 -8.38 12.97 -16.22
N ALA A 708 -7.94 13.28 -15.00
CA ALA A 708 -6.89 12.50 -14.36
C ALA A 708 -7.47 11.21 -13.78
N THR A 709 -6.65 10.16 -13.71
CA THR A 709 -6.93 8.99 -12.90
C THR A 709 -6.81 9.34 -11.41
N GLU A 710 -7.69 8.79 -10.57
CA GLU A 710 -7.64 8.99 -9.12
C GLU A 710 -6.58 8.08 -8.48
N PRO A 711 -5.74 8.58 -7.56
CA PRO A 711 -4.94 7.71 -6.70
C PRO A 711 -5.83 6.76 -5.91
N ASP A 712 -5.46 5.49 -5.84
CA ASP A 712 -6.07 4.55 -4.89
C ASP A 712 -5.42 4.77 -3.52
N PRO A 713 -6.15 5.31 -2.52
CA PRO A 713 -5.57 5.61 -1.21
C PRO A 713 -5.38 4.36 -0.34
N SER A 714 -5.87 3.20 -0.78
CA SER A 714 -5.74 1.96 -0.01
C SER A 714 -4.30 1.47 0.03
N ASP A 715 -3.86 1.02 1.19
CA ASP A 715 -2.59 0.32 1.34
C ASP A 715 -2.64 -1.08 0.71
N VAL A 716 -1.47 -1.61 0.37
CA VAL A 716 -1.31 -2.98 -0.13
C VAL A 716 -1.04 -3.89 1.06
N GLY A 717 -1.90 -4.88 1.26
CA GLY A 717 -1.78 -5.91 2.29
C GLY A 717 -2.68 -7.10 1.98
N GLY A 718 -2.74 -8.09 2.87
CA GLY A 718 -3.54 -9.30 2.62
C GLY A 718 -2.92 -10.21 1.56
N ASP A 719 -3.72 -11.04 0.91
CA ASP A 719 -3.28 -12.07 -0.04
C ASP A 719 -3.51 -11.70 -1.52
N ARG A 720 -4.12 -10.55 -1.83
CA ARG A 720 -4.44 -10.14 -3.21
C ARG A 720 -3.66 -8.88 -3.59
N ILE A 721 -2.84 -8.95 -4.64
CA ILE A 721 -2.06 -7.82 -5.17
C ILE A 721 -2.49 -7.53 -6.61
N GLU A 722 -3.05 -6.34 -6.85
CA GLU A 722 -3.37 -5.85 -8.19
C GLU A 722 -2.17 -5.13 -8.81
N LEU A 723 -1.65 -5.67 -9.91
CA LEU A 723 -0.54 -5.08 -10.65
C LEU A 723 -1.02 -4.00 -11.62
N ALA A 724 -0.15 -3.06 -11.96
CA ALA A 724 -0.47 -1.90 -12.81
C ALA A 724 -0.71 -2.24 -14.29
N ALA A 725 -0.41 -3.46 -14.71
CA ALA A 725 -0.45 -3.89 -16.11
C ALA A 725 -0.70 -5.40 -16.20
N LEU A 726 -0.94 -5.88 -17.41
CA LEU A 726 -1.01 -7.31 -17.75
C LEU A 726 0.41 -7.88 -17.89
N TYR A 727 0.80 -8.77 -16.98
CA TYR A 727 2.08 -9.50 -16.97
C TYR A 727 1.88 -10.93 -17.46
N GLU A 728 2.89 -11.44 -18.16
CA GLU A 728 2.95 -12.80 -18.70
C GLU A 728 4.03 -13.60 -17.97
N GLY A 729 3.90 -14.93 -17.91
CA GLY A 729 4.97 -15.82 -17.46
C GLY A 729 5.04 -16.01 -15.95
N ILE A 730 4.12 -15.42 -15.20
CA ILE A 730 3.91 -15.66 -13.78
C ILE A 730 3.12 -16.97 -13.63
N ARG A 731 3.59 -17.87 -12.78
CA ARG A 731 2.97 -19.19 -12.58
C ARG A 731 2.71 -19.44 -11.09
N PRO A 732 1.61 -20.13 -10.73
CA PRO A 732 1.44 -20.68 -9.39
C PRO A 732 2.65 -21.48 -8.92
N GLY A 733 3.15 -21.16 -7.73
CA GLY A 733 4.38 -21.71 -7.15
C GLY A 733 5.62 -20.84 -7.33
N ARG A 734 5.56 -19.78 -8.14
CA ARG A 734 6.67 -18.82 -8.27
C ARG A 734 6.83 -18.01 -6.98
N LEU A 735 8.06 -17.89 -6.51
CA LEU A 735 8.45 -16.96 -5.46
C LEU A 735 8.54 -15.54 -6.02
N ILE A 736 8.03 -14.57 -5.28
CA ILE A 736 8.19 -13.15 -5.55
C ILE A 736 8.61 -12.44 -4.26
N VAL A 737 9.24 -11.29 -4.40
CA VAL A 737 9.55 -10.40 -3.29
C VAL A 737 8.65 -9.19 -3.36
N VAL A 738 7.96 -8.89 -2.26
CA VAL A 738 7.19 -7.66 -2.07
C VAL A 738 7.96 -6.76 -1.14
N THR A 739 8.25 -5.53 -1.57
CA THR A 739 8.97 -4.54 -0.77
C THR A 739 8.40 -3.15 -0.97
N GLY A 740 8.42 -2.33 0.08
CA GLY A 740 7.90 -0.97 0.07
C GLY A 740 7.96 -0.31 1.45
N GLU A 741 7.49 0.92 1.55
CA GLU A 741 7.30 1.63 2.82
C GLU A 741 6.11 1.02 3.57
N ARG A 742 6.32 0.68 4.84
CA ARG A 742 5.33 0.08 5.73
C ARG A 742 4.40 1.15 6.30
N THR A 743 3.10 0.86 6.31
CA THR A 743 2.06 1.71 6.92
C THR A 743 1.49 1.13 8.21
N ASP A 744 1.81 -0.14 8.52
CA ASP A 744 1.55 -0.71 9.84
C ASP A 744 2.47 -0.11 10.91
N VAL A 745 3.50 0.63 10.50
CA VAL A 745 4.38 1.43 11.34
C VAL A 745 4.00 2.90 11.14
N ASP A 746 3.58 3.58 12.21
CA ASP A 746 3.20 5.01 12.18
C ASP A 746 4.44 5.92 12.15
N ALA A 747 5.35 5.68 11.21
CA ALA A 747 6.54 6.48 10.95
C ALA A 747 6.94 6.36 9.48
N PRO A 748 7.17 7.49 8.77
CA PRO A 748 7.55 7.45 7.37
C PRO A 748 8.95 6.87 7.18
N GLY A 749 9.19 6.26 6.03
CA GLY A 749 10.50 5.78 5.59
C GLY A 749 10.93 4.41 6.13
N VAL A 750 10.09 3.72 6.90
CA VAL A 750 10.35 2.34 7.33
C VAL A 750 10.04 1.38 6.17
N THR A 751 11.05 0.78 5.57
CA THR A 751 10.86 -0.19 4.49
C THR A 751 10.74 -1.61 5.02
N GLY A 752 9.81 -2.39 4.48
CA GLY A 752 9.65 -3.82 4.72
C GLY A 752 9.94 -4.65 3.47
N THR A 753 10.29 -5.91 3.66
CA THR A 753 10.48 -6.89 2.59
C THR A 753 9.89 -8.23 3.02
N GLU A 754 9.07 -8.83 2.16
CA GLU A 754 8.49 -10.16 2.35
C GLU A 754 8.74 -11.02 1.12
N VAL A 755 9.16 -12.27 1.33
CA VAL A 755 9.25 -13.28 0.28
C VAL A 755 7.96 -14.09 0.31
N VAL A 756 7.19 -14.06 -0.76
CA VAL A 756 5.88 -14.72 -0.84
C VAL A 756 5.79 -15.63 -2.06
N MET A 757 4.89 -16.61 -2.00
CA MET A 757 4.65 -17.54 -3.10
C MET A 757 3.31 -17.21 -3.75
N VAL A 758 3.29 -17.13 -5.08
CA VAL A 758 2.06 -16.95 -5.86
C VAL A 758 1.25 -18.25 -5.83
N ALA A 759 0.01 -18.20 -5.34
CA ALA A 759 -0.94 -19.31 -5.37
C ALA A 759 -1.78 -19.32 -6.66
N ALA A 760 -2.20 -18.14 -7.15
CA ALA A 760 -2.98 -18.02 -8.37
C ALA A 760 -2.67 -16.70 -9.12
N VAL A 761 -2.95 -16.69 -10.42
CA VAL A 761 -2.78 -15.54 -11.31
C VAL A 761 -4.08 -15.35 -12.10
N GLU A 762 -4.69 -14.19 -11.95
CA GLU A 762 -5.92 -13.77 -12.63
C GLU A 762 -5.60 -12.60 -13.57
N GLN A 763 -6.19 -12.60 -14.77
CA GLN A 763 -6.21 -11.46 -15.67
C GLN A 763 -7.58 -10.79 -15.55
N PHE A 764 -7.60 -9.62 -14.94
CA PHE A 764 -8.80 -8.94 -14.51
C PHE A 764 -8.96 -7.59 -15.22
N VAL A 765 -10.21 -7.19 -15.42
CA VAL A 765 -10.59 -5.82 -15.79
C VAL A 765 -11.92 -5.53 -15.12
N ASP A 766 -12.08 -4.33 -14.57
CA ASP A 766 -13.37 -3.86 -14.09
C ASP A 766 -14.13 -3.23 -15.27
N PRO A 767 -15.16 -3.89 -15.83
CA PRO A 767 -15.86 -3.38 -17.01
C PRO A 767 -16.66 -2.11 -16.73
N THR A 768 -16.91 -1.80 -15.45
CA THR A 768 -17.65 -0.59 -15.05
C THR A 768 -16.79 0.68 -15.07
N ARG A 769 -15.46 0.52 -15.10
CA ARG A 769 -14.53 1.65 -15.12
C ARG A 769 -14.11 1.98 -16.53
N PRO A 770 -14.25 3.23 -16.99
CA PRO A 770 -13.93 3.59 -18.35
C PRO A 770 -12.45 3.45 -18.64
N THR A 771 -12.11 3.04 -19.86
CA THR A 771 -10.70 2.93 -20.31
C THR A 771 -9.83 1.97 -19.48
N ALA A 772 -10.43 1.17 -18.59
CA ALA A 772 -9.70 0.19 -17.81
C ALA A 772 -9.12 -0.88 -18.75
N LEU A 773 -7.80 -0.99 -18.72
CA LEU A 773 -7.09 -2.05 -19.41
C LEU A 773 -7.06 -3.30 -18.52
N ILE A 774 -6.93 -4.44 -19.17
CA ILE A 774 -6.73 -5.70 -18.45
C ILE A 774 -5.39 -5.64 -17.72
N HIS A 775 -5.41 -6.05 -16.46
CA HIS A 775 -4.24 -6.12 -15.60
C HIS A 775 -4.17 -7.44 -14.85
N THR A 776 -2.98 -7.75 -14.36
CA THR A 776 -2.74 -9.00 -13.61
C THR A 776 -3.03 -8.80 -12.14
N VAL A 777 -3.74 -9.75 -11.55
CA VAL A 777 -3.97 -9.85 -10.11
C VAL A 777 -3.32 -11.13 -9.59
N LEU A 778 -2.48 -10.99 -8.57
CA LEU A 778 -1.81 -12.10 -7.90
C LEU A 778 -2.57 -12.46 -6.63
N THR A 779 -2.83 -13.75 -6.44
CA THR A 779 -3.22 -14.30 -5.14
C THR A 779 -2.01 -14.99 -4.53
N LEU A 780 -1.68 -14.61 -3.30
CA LEU A 780 -0.58 -15.16 -2.52
C LEU A 780 -1.03 -16.41 -1.75
N ALA A 781 -0.11 -17.34 -1.52
CA ALA A 781 -0.39 -18.55 -0.74
C ALA A 781 -0.66 -18.27 0.74
N VAL A 782 -0.04 -17.20 1.25
CA VAL A 782 -0.20 -16.69 2.62
C VAL A 782 -0.33 -15.17 2.50
N PRO A 783 -1.26 -14.53 3.22
CA PRO A 783 -1.38 -13.08 3.20
C PRO A 783 -0.11 -12.40 3.70
N LEU A 784 0.20 -11.23 3.14
CA LEU A 784 1.23 -10.32 3.63
C LEU A 784 0.99 -10.01 5.11
N ASN A 785 2.06 -10.09 5.90
CA ASN A 785 1.99 -9.73 7.30
C ASN A 785 2.24 -8.23 7.52
N PHE A 786 2.92 -7.55 6.59
CA PHE A 786 3.02 -6.08 6.58
C PHE A 786 1.92 -5.46 5.71
N THR A 787 1.63 -4.18 5.98
CA THR A 787 0.85 -3.33 5.06
C THR A 787 1.76 -2.27 4.50
N TYR A 788 1.65 -1.99 3.21
CA TYR A 788 2.56 -1.12 2.49
C TYR A 788 1.84 0.06 1.84
N ARG A 789 2.51 1.21 1.84
CA ARG A 789 2.06 2.39 1.12
C ARG A 789 2.11 2.11 -0.37
N ARG A 790 0.95 2.00 -1.01
CA ARG A 790 0.77 1.53 -2.40
C ARG A 790 1.76 2.12 -3.43
N PRO A 791 1.98 3.45 -3.52
CA PRO A 791 2.95 4.03 -4.47
C PRO A 791 4.40 3.54 -4.33
N THR A 792 4.77 3.06 -3.14
CA THR A 792 6.13 2.61 -2.81
C THR A 792 6.34 1.12 -3.04
N VAL A 793 5.29 0.37 -3.41
CA VAL A 793 5.35 -1.09 -3.52
C VAL A 793 5.98 -1.52 -4.83
N HIS A 794 6.95 -2.42 -4.70
CA HIS A 794 7.63 -3.11 -5.78
C HIS A 794 7.50 -4.62 -5.60
N CYS A 795 7.13 -5.33 -6.67
CA CYS A 795 7.08 -6.79 -6.69
C CYS A 795 8.16 -7.34 -7.63
N LEU A 796 9.21 -7.96 -7.08
CA LEU A 796 10.29 -8.57 -7.85
C LEU A 796 9.92 -10.03 -8.16
N GLY A 797 9.81 -10.38 -9.44
CA GLY A 797 9.36 -11.70 -9.90
C GLY A 797 10.47 -12.65 -10.34
N ASN A 798 11.70 -12.16 -10.53
CA ASN A 798 12.87 -12.95 -10.92
C ASN A 798 13.66 -13.43 -9.69
N VAL A 799 13.00 -14.19 -8.82
CA VAL A 799 13.53 -14.59 -7.51
C VAL A 799 13.83 -16.10 -7.50
N ALA A 800 15.02 -16.48 -7.02
CA ALA A 800 15.40 -17.86 -6.81
C ALA A 800 16.01 -18.05 -5.41
N ARG A 801 15.77 -19.22 -4.80
CA ARG A 801 16.51 -19.61 -3.58
C ARG A 801 17.99 -19.79 -3.91
N ALA A 802 18.86 -19.32 -3.02
CA ALA A 802 20.29 -19.49 -3.12
C ALA A 802 20.91 -19.91 -1.79
N THR A 803 22.02 -20.63 -1.87
CA THR A 803 22.76 -21.11 -0.70
C THR A 803 24.23 -20.78 -0.82
N HIS A 804 24.88 -20.55 0.32
CA HIS A 804 26.31 -20.28 0.39
C HIS A 804 27.13 -21.48 -0.12
N GLY A 805 28.23 -21.19 -0.79
CA GLY A 805 29.18 -22.15 -1.34
C GLY A 805 29.17 -22.20 -2.86
N ALA A 806 30.32 -22.59 -3.44
CA ALA A 806 30.53 -22.69 -4.89
C ALA A 806 30.90 -24.12 -5.31
N SER A 807 30.24 -24.61 -6.36
CA SER A 807 30.44 -25.94 -6.94
C SER A 807 31.82 -26.11 -7.56
N ARG A 808 32.34 -27.33 -7.52
CA ARG A 808 33.64 -27.70 -8.09
C ARG A 808 33.58 -29.13 -8.57
N ALA A 809 34.20 -29.37 -9.72
CA ALA A 809 34.43 -30.70 -10.25
C ALA A 809 35.95 -30.88 -10.44
N GLU A 810 36.50 -31.95 -9.89
CA GLU A 810 37.94 -32.25 -10.02
C GLU A 810 38.23 -33.75 -10.03
N VAL A 811 39.41 -34.10 -10.57
CA VAL A 811 39.97 -35.44 -10.46
C VAL A 811 40.74 -35.51 -9.15
N ILE A 812 40.33 -36.39 -8.24
CA ILE A 812 40.96 -36.53 -6.92
C ILE A 812 42.02 -37.63 -6.89
N GLY A 813 42.05 -38.51 -7.90
CA GLY A 813 43.14 -39.48 -8.05
C GLY A 813 42.88 -40.62 -9.03
N SER A 814 43.74 -41.63 -8.94
CA SER A 814 43.77 -42.84 -9.76
C SER A 814 43.58 -44.06 -8.86
N GLY A 815 42.61 -44.91 -9.16
CA GLY A 815 42.36 -46.15 -8.42
C GLY A 815 43.39 -47.24 -8.73
N ASP A 816 43.68 -48.09 -7.74
CA ASP A 816 44.51 -49.29 -7.89
C ASP A 816 43.87 -50.50 -7.20
N ALA A 817 43.30 -51.44 -7.97
CA ALA A 817 42.58 -52.59 -7.41
C ALA A 817 43.45 -53.52 -6.52
N SER A 818 44.78 -53.41 -6.60
CA SER A 818 45.69 -54.17 -5.73
C SER A 818 45.75 -53.62 -4.31
N ARG A 819 45.37 -52.35 -4.09
CA ARG A 819 45.47 -51.66 -2.81
C ARG A 819 44.11 -51.57 -2.11
N PRO A 820 43.93 -52.20 -0.94
CA PRO A 820 42.73 -52.02 -0.13
C PRO A 820 42.70 -50.64 0.53
N GLY A 821 41.51 -50.13 0.86
CA GLY A 821 41.36 -48.99 1.76
C GLY A 821 41.94 -47.67 1.24
N GLN A 822 41.96 -47.46 -0.08
CA GLN A 822 42.55 -46.27 -0.67
C GLN A 822 41.82 -45.00 -0.23
N THR A 823 42.60 -43.95 0.04
CA THR A 823 42.10 -42.65 0.50
C THR A 823 42.59 -41.53 -0.41
N PHE A 824 41.70 -40.61 -0.77
CA PHE A 824 41.99 -39.41 -1.56
C PHE A 824 41.49 -38.17 -0.83
N THR A 825 42.13 -37.02 -1.05
CA THR A 825 41.77 -35.75 -0.38
C THR A 825 41.23 -34.76 -1.41
N LEU A 826 40.12 -34.09 -1.08
CA LEU A 826 39.61 -32.98 -1.89
C LEU A 826 40.61 -31.82 -1.88
N PHE A 827 40.82 -31.17 -3.02
CA PHE A 827 41.84 -30.11 -3.11
C PHE A 827 41.45 -28.82 -2.39
N LEU A 828 40.16 -28.52 -2.34
CA LEU A 828 39.60 -27.38 -1.60
C LEU A 828 38.71 -27.87 -0.46
N GLY A 829 38.63 -27.06 0.58
CA GLY A 829 37.68 -27.19 1.68
C GLY A 829 37.40 -25.81 2.27
N PRO A 830 36.46 -25.72 3.22
CA PRO A 830 35.62 -26.81 3.73
C PRO A 830 34.54 -27.27 2.73
N LEU A 831 34.19 -28.57 2.77
CA LEU A 831 33.09 -29.16 2.01
C LEU A 831 31.75 -28.55 2.45
N THR A 832 30.89 -28.21 1.49
CA THR A 832 29.58 -27.64 1.79
C THR A 832 28.57 -28.70 2.21
N TRP A 833 27.91 -28.39 3.33
CA TRP A 833 26.74 -29.09 3.83
C TRP A 833 25.52 -28.19 3.84
N MET A 834 24.37 -28.73 3.46
CA MET A 834 23.08 -28.04 3.43
C MET A 834 22.20 -28.54 4.56
N ALA A 835 21.33 -27.68 5.09
CA ALA A 835 20.32 -28.10 6.06
C ALA A 835 19.42 -29.18 5.44
N ALA A 836 19.21 -30.28 6.16
CA ALA A 836 18.46 -31.44 5.70
C ALA A 836 17.61 -32.05 6.82
N ASP A 837 16.55 -32.77 6.47
CA ASP A 837 15.61 -33.42 7.40
C ASP A 837 16.15 -34.76 7.97
N THR A 838 17.45 -35.01 7.87
CA THR A 838 18.16 -36.16 8.45
C THR A 838 18.43 -35.98 9.95
N PRO A 839 18.77 -37.04 10.72
CA PRO A 839 19.12 -36.92 12.15
C PRO A 839 20.25 -35.92 12.42
N LEU A 840 21.31 -35.92 11.60
CA LEU A 840 22.42 -34.96 11.69
C LEU A 840 21.99 -33.52 11.38
N GLY A 841 20.83 -33.33 10.73
CA GLY A 841 20.32 -32.04 10.31
C GLY A 841 21.05 -31.41 9.13
N ALA A 842 21.97 -32.14 8.52
CA ALA A 842 22.70 -31.70 7.34
C ALA A 842 23.02 -32.86 6.39
N GLU A 843 23.16 -32.53 5.11
CA GLU A 843 23.61 -33.42 4.05
C GLU A 843 24.73 -32.75 3.26
N ASN A 844 25.77 -33.50 2.89
CA ASN A 844 26.86 -32.94 2.11
C ASN A 844 26.56 -32.94 0.61
N THR A 845 27.31 -32.12 -0.11
CA THR A 845 27.15 -31.92 -1.56
C THR A 845 28.06 -32.82 -2.40
N LEU A 846 28.77 -33.76 -1.76
CA LEU A 846 29.81 -34.56 -2.42
C LEU A 846 29.20 -35.69 -3.26
N VAL A 847 29.59 -35.73 -4.52
CA VAL A 847 29.32 -36.82 -5.45
C VAL A 847 30.63 -37.36 -5.97
N VAL A 848 30.93 -38.62 -5.63
CA VAL A 848 32.13 -39.32 -6.11
C VAL A 848 31.75 -40.26 -7.25
N ARG A 849 32.50 -40.18 -8.35
CA ARG A 849 32.39 -41.07 -9.50
C ARG A 849 33.72 -41.74 -9.79
N VAL A 850 33.68 -43.05 -10.04
CA VAL A 850 34.84 -43.82 -10.50
C VAL A 850 34.49 -44.43 -11.85
N ASP A 851 35.30 -44.14 -12.87
CA ASP A 851 35.01 -44.53 -14.27
C ASP A 851 33.60 -44.09 -14.70
N GLY A 852 33.20 -42.88 -14.31
CA GLY A 852 31.86 -42.30 -14.58
C GLY A 852 30.72 -42.86 -13.71
N THR A 853 30.97 -43.93 -12.96
CA THR A 853 29.96 -44.60 -12.13
C THR A 853 29.90 -43.99 -10.73
N ARG A 854 28.71 -43.65 -10.24
CA ARG A 854 28.53 -43.08 -8.89
C ARG A 854 28.82 -44.11 -7.80
N TRP A 855 29.57 -43.67 -6.80
CA TRP A 855 29.75 -44.36 -5.52
C TRP A 855 28.91 -43.66 -4.45
N HIS A 856 28.55 -44.37 -3.38
CA HIS A 856 27.64 -43.87 -2.36
C HIS A 856 28.37 -43.70 -1.02
N GLU A 857 28.13 -42.58 -0.36
CA GLU A 857 28.63 -42.37 0.99
C GLU A 857 27.90 -43.26 1.99
N VAL A 858 28.64 -43.74 2.99
CA VAL A 858 28.13 -44.50 4.13
C VAL A 858 28.84 -44.03 5.40
N ASP A 859 28.19 -44.17 6.56
CA ASP A 859 28.79 -43.74 7.84
C ASP A 859 30.04 -44.55 8.18
N ASN A 860 30.01 -45.85 7.89
CA ASN A 860 31.13 -46.76 8.06
C ASN A 860 30.99 -47.98 7.12
N PHE A 861 32.07 -48.74 6.97
CA PHE A 861 32.09 -49.92 6.11
C PHE A 861 31.49 -51.18 6.75
N ALA A 862 31.13 -51.16 8.04
CA ALA A 862 30.65 -52.37 8.71
C ALA A 862 29.33 -52.85 8.09
N GLY A 863 29.25 -54.17 7.84
CA GLY A 863 28.07 -54.79 7.25
C GLY A 863 27.87 -54.54 5.75
N ARG A 864 28.81 -53.84 5.07
CA ARG A 864 28.74 -53.59 3.61
C ARG A 864 29.37 -54.74 2.84
N GLY A 865 28.71 -55.24 1.81
CA GLY A 865 29.21 -56.33 0.98
C GLY A 865 30.50 -55.97 0.21
N PRO A 866 31.32 -56.97 -0.18
CA PRO A 866 32.63 -56.77 -0.81
C PRO A 866 32.57 -56.17 -2.23
N GLN A 867 31.37 -56.06 -2.82
CA GLN A 867 31.12 -55.49 -4.15
C GLN A 867 30.29 -54.20 -4.09
N GLU A 868 29.94 -53.73 -2.89
CA GLU A 868 29.18 -52.49 -2.74
C GLU A 868 30.06 -51.28 -3.02
N ARG A 869 29.63 -50.42 -3.96
CA ARG A 869 30.35 -49.20 -4.35
C ARG A 869 30.13 -48.09 -3.33
N VAL A 870 30.84 -48.17 -2.22
CA VAL A 870 30.69 -47.27 -1.07
C VAL A 870 31.99 -46.57 -0.70
N TYR A 871 31.87 -45.38 -0.13
CA TYR A 871 32.98 -44.64 0.47
C TYR A 871 32.57 -44.02 1.81
N VAL A 872 33.56 -43.67 2.63
CA VAL A 872 33.38 -42.95 3.90
C VAL A 872 34.16 -41.64 3.83
N THR A 873 33.62 -40.55 4.38
CA THR A 873 34.31 -39.27 4.47
C THR A 873 34.91 -39.03 5.86
N SER A 874 35.97 -38.22 5.91
CA SER A 874 36.55 -37.73 7.16
C SER A 874 37.19 -36.37 6.94
N VAL A 875 37.21 -35.51 7.95
CA VAL A 875 37.90 -34.22 7.88
C VAL A 875 39.34 -34.41 8.39
N GLY A 876 40.32 -33.97 7.61
CA GLY A 876 41.73 -33.93 8.02
C GLY A 876 42.05 -32.72 8.90
N ASP A 877 43.22 -32.74 9.55
CA ASP A 877 43.69 -31.64 10.40
C ASP A 877 43.88 -30.32 9.62
N ASP A 878 43.95 -30.39 8.28
CA ASP A 878 44.00 -29.25 7.35
C ASP A 878 42.61 -28.72 6.94
N GLY A 879 41.53 -29.25 7.55
CA GLY A 879 40.15 -28.89 7.27
C GLY A 879 39.59 -29.47 5.95
N ARG A 880 40.37 -30.28 5.22
CA ARG A 880 39.95 -30.87 3.94
C ARG A 880 39.31 -32.23 4.13
N THR A 881 38.31 -32.51 3.32
CA THR A 881 37.63 -33.82 3.33
C THR A 881 38.49 -34.88 2.63
N ARG A 882 38.65 -36.02 3.30
CA ARG A 882 39.25 -37.24 2.76
C ARG A 882 38.17 -38.27 2.47
N VAL A 883 38.21 -38.88 1.30
CA VAL A 883 37.33 -39.94 0.82
C VAL A 883 38.09 -41.25 0.89
N THR A 884 37.60 -42.20 1.68
CA THR A 884 38.19 -43.54 1.82
C THR A 884 37.26 -44.58 1.18
N PHE A 885 37.83 -45.57 0.50
CA PHE A 885 37.11 -46.65 -0.18
C PHE A 885 37.27 -48.00 0.52
N GLY A 886 36.45 -48.99 0.14
CA GLY A 886 36.45 -50.32 0.75
C GLY A 886 37.74 -51.13 0.54
N ASP A 887 37.88 -52.18 1.34
CA ASP A 887 39.04 -53.10 1.33
C ASP A 887 38.79 -54.38 0.51
N GLY A 888 37.61 -54.52 -0.11
CA GLY A 888 37.17 -55.71 -0.84
C GLY A 888 36.58 -56.82 0.04
N VAL A 889 36.46 -56.58 1.35
CA VAL A 889 35.68 -57.39 2.30
C VAL A 889 34.48 -56.57 2.77
N ASN A 890 34.76 -55.35 3.24
CA ASN A 890 33.80 -54.36 3.68
C ASN A 890 33.78 -53.21 2.66
N GLY A 891 32.89 -53.31 1.67
CA GLY A 891 32.84 -52.42 0.51
C GLY A 891 33.83 -52.79 -0.61
N ALA A 892 33.51 -52.35 -1.82
CA ALA A 892 34.29 -52.61 -3.03
C ALA A 892 35.65 -51.89 -3.03
N ARG A 893 36.66 -52.56 -3.58
CA ARG A 893 37.92 -51.90 -3.96
C ARG A 893 37.72 -51.04 -5.19
N LEU A 894 38.54 -50.00 -5.30
CA LEU A 894 38.58 -49.20 -6.51
C LEU A 894 39.09 -50.03 -7.71
N PRO A 895 38.46 -49.93 -8.89
CA PRO A 895 39.05 -50.43 -10.11
C PRO A 895 40.34 -49.67 -10.46
N THR A 896 41.30 -50.38 -11.05
CA THR A 896 42.54 -49.77 -11.54
C THR A 896 42.24 -48.86 -12.73
N GLY A 897 42.66 -47.60 -12.67
CA GLY A 897 42.51 -46.64 -13.75
C GLY A 897 43.41 -45.42 -13.55
N VAL A 898 43.47 -44.54 -14.56
CA VAL A 898 44.23 -43.28 -14.50
C VAL A 898 43.24 -42.14 -14.45
N GLU A 899 43.36 -41.27 -13.45
CA GLU A 899 42.46 -40.11 -13.24
C GLU A 899 40.97 -40.49 -13.26
N ASN A 900 40.68 -41.73 -12.84
CA ASN A 900 39.33 -42.28 -12.91
C ASN A 900 38.47 -41.92 -11.71
N VAL A 901 39.07 -41.44 -10.61
CA VAL A 901 38.34 -41.01 -9.41
C VAL A 901 38.07 -39.51 -9.48
N ARG A 902 36.80 -39.13 -9.63
CA ARG A 902 36.32 -37.75 -9.77
C ARG A 902 35.37 -37.39 -8.65
N ALA A 903 35.47 -36.16 -8.17
CA ALA A 903 34.57 -35.60 -7.17
C ALA A 903 33.91 -34.33 -7.71
N GLU A 904 32.61 -34.23 -7.49
CA GLU A 904 31.82 -33.01 -7.64
C GLU A 904 31.33 -32.61 -6.24
N TYR A 905 31.60 -31.38 -5.81
CA TYR A 905 31.27 -30.91 -4.46
C TYR A 905 31.20 -29.39 -4.41
N ARG A 906 30.64 -28.83 -3.34
CA ARG A 906 30.64 -27.37 -3.10
C ARG A 906 31.63 -27.00 -2.01
N VAL A 907 32.18 -25.79 -2.11
CA VAL A 907 33.16 -25.21 -1.17
C VAL A 907 32.59 -23.93 -0.59
N GLY A 908 32.58 -23.81 0.74
CA GLY A 908 32.05 -22.65 1.46
C GLY A 908 30.87 -23.03 2.35
N VAL A 909 31.05 -22.84 3.65
CA VAL A 909 30.08 -23.04 4.74
C VAL A 909 30.40 -22.04 5.83
N GLY A 910 29.62 -22.04 6.91
CA GLY A 910 30.01 -21.34 8.12
C GLY A 910 29.23 -20.07 8.37
N ALA A 911 29.52 -19.46 9.51
CA ALA A 911 28.91 -18.21 9.95
C ALA A 911 29.23 -17.04 9.01
N ALA A 912 30.34 -17.10 8.27
CA ALA A 912 30.73 -16.10 7.27
C ALA A 912 29.68 -15.92 6.16
N GLY A 913 28.88 -16.96 5.86
CA GLY A 913 27.80 -16.89 4.88
C GLY A 913 26.59 -16.03 5.32
N ASN A 914 26.49 -15.63 6.60
CA ASN A 914 25.35 -14.84 7.10
C ASN A 914 25.50 -13.34 6.74
N VAL A 915 25.37 -13.02 5.46
CA VAL A 915 25.50 -11.66 4.90
C VAL A 915 24.22 -10.85 5.02
N ARG A 916 24.33 -9.52 5.10
CA ARG A 916 23.17 -8.62 5.22
C ARG A 916 22.37 -8.56 3.92
N GLU A 917 21.15 -8.03 3.99
CA GLU A 917 20.37 -7.69 2.79
C GLU A 917 21.18 -6.77 1.86
N ARG A 918 20.98 -6.92 0.55
CA ARG A 918 21.63 -6.14 -0.52
C ARG A 918 23.17 -6.19 -0.54
N GLN A 919 23.79 -7.16 0.13
CA GLN A 919 25.24 -7.34 0.13
C GLN A 919 25.72 -8.24 -1.04
N ILE A 920 24.88 -9.15 -1.53
CA ILE A 920 25.15 -10.04 -2.68
C ILE A 920 24.77 -9.34 -3.96
N THR A 921 25.71 -8.59 -4.55
CA THR A 921 25.44 -7.76 -5.74
C THR A 921 26.31 -8.06 -6.95
N GLN A 922 27.29 -8.97 -6.83
CA GLN A 922 28.23 -9.28 -7.90
C GLN A 922 27.89 -10.61 -8.56
N LEU A 923 27.62 -10.58 -9.87
CA LEU A 923 27.50 -11.79 -10.70
C LEU A 923 28.89 -12.33 -11.01
N VAL A 924 29.19 -13.56 -10.57
CA VAL A 924 30.49 -14.22 -10.84
C VAL A 924 30.50 -14.82 -12.24
N SER A 925 29.43 -15.50 -12.60
CA SER A 925 29.10 -15.88 -13.98
C SER A 925 28.08 -14.89 -14.51
N ARG A 926 28.19 -14.40 -15.75
CA ARG A 926 27.16 -13.56 -16.38
C ARG A 926 26.42 -14.36 -17.45
N PRO A 927 25.26 -14.98 -17.14
CA PRO A 927 24.41 -15.58 -18.15
C PRO A 927 23.94 -14.47 -19.09
N ALA A 928 23.81 -14.80 -20.38
CA ALA A 928 23.36 -13.84 -21.37
C ALA A 928 21.96 -13.34 -21.00
N GLY A 929 21.78 -12.01 -20.97
CA GLY A 929 20.49 -11.38 -20.64
C GLY A 929 20.25 -11.10 -19.16
N VAL A 930 21.27 -11.16 -18.30
CA VAL A 930 21.19 -10.74 -16.88
C VAL A 930 22.29 -9.73 -16.57
N SER A 931 21.91 -8.56 -16.04
CA SER A 931 22.84 -7.47 -15.74
C SER A 931 23.15 -7.28 -14.26
N ALA A 932 22.22 -7.64 -13.37
CA ALA A 932 22.41 -7.47 -11.93
C ALA A 932 21.76 -8.58 -11.10
N VAL A 933 22.19 -8.66 -9.84
CA VAL A 933 21.64 -9.52 -8.80
C VAL A 933 21.64 -8.75 -7.48
N THR A 934 20.69 -9.04 -6.60
CA THR A 934 20.67 -8.57 -5.21
C THR A 934 20.04 -9.64 -4.33
N ASN A 935 20.39 -9.71 -3.06
CA ASN A 935 19.63 -10.47 -2.07
C ASN A 935 18.66 -9.53 -1.33
N PRO A 936 17.33 -9.63 -1.54
CA PRO A 936 16.38 -8.71 -0.91
C PRO A 936 16.21 -8.91 0.59
N VAL A 937 16.59 -10.09 1.10
CA VAL A 937 16.61 -10.43 2.53
C VAL A 937 18.01 -10.87 2.93
N ALA A 938 18.34 -10.75 4.22
CA ALA A 938 19.62 -11.24 4.75
C ALA A 938 19.77 -12.76 4.54
N ALA A 939 21.01 -13.23 4.47
CA ALA A 939 21.30 -14.66 4.51
C ALA A 939 21.42 -15.13 5.97
N ASP A 940 20.90 -16.32 6.25
CA ASP A 940 20.86 -16.86 7.61
C ASP A 940 21.16 -18.37 7.66
N GLY A 941 21.31 -18.92 8.86
CA GLY A 941 21.52 -20.35 9.07
C GLY A 941 22.91 -20.89 8.68
N GLY A 942 23.85 -20.03 8.26
CA GLY A 942 25.23 -20.43 8.06
C GLY A 942 25.90 -20.71 9.41
N ALA A 943 26.45 -21.91 9.59
CA ALA A 943 27.00 -22.34 10.87
C ALA A 943 28.38 -22.98 10.70
N ASP A 944 29.29 -22.70 11.63
CA ASP A 944 30.62 -23.33 11.65
C ASP A 944 30.54 -24.78 12.17
N PRO A 945 31.48 -25.66 11.76
CA PRO A 945 31.56 -27.03 12.28
C PRO A 945 31.90 -27.05 13.77
N ASP A 946 31.66 -28.20 14.40
CA ASP A 946 31.95 -28.38 15.83
C ASP A 946 33.40 -28.07 16.19
N ASP A 947 33.57 -27.16 17.16
CA ASP A 947 34.83 -26.90 17.84
C ASP A 947 35.10 -27.91 18.97
N GLN A 948 36.30 -27.86 19.56
CA GLN A 948 36.70 -28.77 20.64
C GLN A 948 35.78 -28.70 21.88
N HIS A 949 35.27 -27.51 22.20
CA HIS A 949 34.38 -27.32 23.36
C HIS A 949 33.01 -27.95 23.08
N GLN A 950 32.50 -27.81 21.86
CA GLN A 950 31.26 -28.42 21.41
C GLN A 950 31.38 -29.95 21.39
N LEU A 951 32.47 -30.50 20.85
CA LEU A 951 32.74 -31.94 20.87
C LEU A 951 32.70 -32.52 22.29
N ARG A 952 33.36 -31.85 23.25
CA ARG A 952 33.39 -32.27 24.66
C ARG A 952 32.02 -32.31 25.32
N ARG A 953 31.09 -31.46 24.88
CA ARG A 953 29.70 -31.44 25.38
C ARG A 953 28.79 -32.39 24.61
N GLY A 954 28.99 -32.54 23.30
CA GLY A 954 28.12 -33.35 22.42
C GLY A 954 28.36 -34.85 22.52
N ILE A 955 29.62 -35.30 22.61
CA ILE A 955 29.97 -36.73 22.65
C ILE A 955 29.19 -37.53 23.72
N PRO A 956 29.04 -37.03 24.97
CA PRO A 956 28.25 -37.74 25.98
C PRO A 956 26.75 -37.78 25.70
N VAL A 957 26.20 -36.76 25.01
CA VAL A 957 24.76 -36.65 24.70
C VAL A 957 24.35 -37.72 23.68
N ALA A 958 25.22 -38.02 22.71
CA ALA A 958 25.00 -39.03 21.68
C ALA A 958 24.78 -40.44 22.21
N VAL A 959 25.33 -40.74 23.40
CA VAL A 959 25.12 -42.04 24.06
C VAL A 959 23.76 -42.10 24.75
N ALA A 960 23.18 -40.95 25.11
CA ALA A 960 21.87 -40.85 25.74
C ALA A 960 20.73 -40.83 24.72
N ALA A 961 20.93 -40.19 23.55
CA ALA A 961 19.93 -40.06 22.49
C ALA A 961 20.06 -41.19 21.44
N LEU A 962 19.34 -42.31 21.63
CA LEU A 962 19.39 -43.49 20.74
C LEU A 962 18.51 -43.34 19.46
N ASP A 963 18.60 -42.21 18.75
CA ASP A 963 17.86 -41.92 17.50
C ASP A 963 16.31 -42.05 17.59
N ARG A 964 15.74 -41.96 18.80
CA ARG A 964 14.30 -42.03 19.04
C ARG A 964 13.86 -40.99 20.07
N LEU A 965 12.79 -40.26 19.75
CA LEU A 965 12.22 -39.25 20.64
C LEU A 965 11.11 -39.87 21.49
N VAL A 966 11.41 -40.22 22.74
CA VAL A 966 10.44 -40.83 23.68
C VAL A 966 10.05 -39.83 24.77
N GLY A 967 11.03 -39.26 25.46
CA GLY A 967 10.86 -38.25 26.50
C GLY A 967 10.99 -36.82 25.98
N VAL A 968 10.53 -35.84 26.77
CA VAL A 968 10.65 -34.41 26.44
C VAL A 968 12.13 -33.98 26.31
N SER A 969 13.02 -34.52 27.16
CA SER A 969 14.47 -34.29 27.07
C SER A 969 15.04 -34.69 25.72
N ASP A 970 14.54 -35.79 25.14
CA ASP A 970 15.05 -36.34 23.89
C ASP A 970 14.87 -35.36 22.73
N TYR A 971 13.81 -34.54 22.74
CA TYR A 971 13.59 -33.48 21.75
C TYR A 971 14.68 -32.40 21.81
N ALA A 972 15.14 -32.05 23.01
CA ALA A 972 16.22 -31.08 23.19
C ALA A 972 17.58 -31.68 22.82
N ASP A 973 17.82 -32.94 23.20
CA ASP A 973 19.07 -33.65 22.91
C ASP A 973 19.22 -33.87 21.40
N PHE A 974 18.16 -34.35 20.74
CA PHE A 974 18.08 -34.48 19.29
C PHE A 974 18.29 -33.16 18.56
N ALA A 975 17.63 -32.08 19.02
CA ALA A 975 17.85 -30.76 18.43
C ALA A 975 19.29 -30.25 18.63
N ARG A 976 19.92 -30.54 19.79
CA ARG A 976 21.33 -30.18 20.05
C ARG A 976 22.31 -30.97 19.20
N GLU A 977 22.00 -32.19 18.78
CA GLU A 977 22.90 -32.98 17.93
C GLU A 977 22.86 -32.58 16.45
N ARG A 978 21.91 -31.73 16.06
CA ARG A 978 21.81 -31.25 14.69
C ARG A 978 22.81 -30.16 14.36
N ALA A 979 23.35 -30.24 13.16
CA ALA A 979 24.23 -29.24 12.58
C ALA A 979 23.57 -27.86 12.56
N GLY A 980 24.35 -26.85 12.97
CA GLY A 980 23.91 -25.46 13.04
C GLY A 980 23.09 -25.07 14.26
N ILE A 981 22.71 -26.01 15.15
CA ILE A 981 22.04 -25.70 16.41
C ILE A 981 23.05 -25.74 17.56
N GLY A 982 23.31 -24.62 18.22
CA GLY A 982 24.25 -24.56 19.34
C GLY A 982 23.64 -24.95 20.68
N ARG A 983 22.36 -24.62 20.89
CA ARG A 983 21.61 -24.87 22.13
C ARG A 983 20.19 -25.30 21.80
N ALA A 984 19.64 -26.20 22.60
CA ALA A 984 18.22 -26.48 22.58
C ALA A 984 17.69 -26.84 23.97
N SER A 985 16.44 -26.49 24.20
CA SER A 985 15.66 -26.83 25.38
C SER A 985 14.27 -27.24 24.95
N ALA A 986 13.70 -28.28 25.56
CA ALA A 986 12.38 -28.78 25.24
C ALA A 986 11.56 -28.83 26.52
N ARG A 987 10.30 -28.39 26.44
CA ARG A 987 9.36 -28.42 27.56
C ARG A 987 8.00 -28.83 27.07
N GLN A 988 7.30 -29.64 27.86
CA GLN A 988 5.87 -29.86 27.67
C GLN A 988 5.14 -28.62 28.18
N VAL A 989 4.38 -27.98 27.30
CA VAL A 989 3.65 -26.74 27.59
C VAL A 989 2.19 -26.95 27.18
N ARG A 990 1.27 -26.28 27.89
CA ARG A 990 -0.15 -26.30 27.57
C ARG A 990 -0.56 -24.96 26.98
N ASP A 991 -0.97 -24.96 25.72
CA ASP A 991 -1.44 -23.77 24.99
C ASP A 991 -2.94 -23.57 25.22
N GLY A 992 -3.34 -23.43 26.49
CA GLY A 992 -4.73 -23.35 26.96
C GLY A 992 -5.52 -24.65 26.86
N ASN A 993 -5.64 -25.22 25.65
CA ASN A 993 -6.52 -26.35 25.35
C ASN A 993 -5.77 -27.64 24.95
N ARG A 994 -4.53 -27.54 24.46
CA ARG A 994 -3.73 -28.68 24.00
C ARG A 994 -2.37 -28.73 24.71
N GLU A 995 -1.91 -29.94 25.00
CA GLU A 995 -0.51 -30.17 25.38
C GLU A 995 0.34 -30.31 24.13
N LEU A 996 1.51 -29.67 24.14
CA LEU A 996 2.49 -29.74 23.07
C LEU A 996 3.90 -29.74 23.66
N VAL A 997 4.87 -30.25 22.89
CA VAL A 997 6.29 -30.10 23.22
C VAL A 997 6.85 -28.89 22.49
N HIS A 998 7.23 -27.87 23.25
CA HIS A 998 7.84 -26.67 22.73
C HIS A 998 9.36 -26.80 22.81
N VAL A 999 10.03 -26.76 21.67
CA VAL A 999 11.48 -26.83 21.51
C VAL A 999 12.00 -25.43 21.20
N THR A 1000 12.78 -24.87 22.11
CA THR A 1000 13.53 -23.63 21.87
C THR A 1000 14.93 -23.94 21.40
N VAL A 1001 15.38 -23.28 20.33
CA VAL A 1001 16.72 -23.45 19.76
C VAL A 1001 17.50 -22.14 19.66
N ALA A 1002 18.83 -22.23 19.72
CA ALA A 1002 19.76 -21.16 19.38
C ALA A 1002 20.79 -21.68 18.37
N GLY A 1003 21.16 -20.87 17.39
CA GLY A 1003 22.16 -21.24 16.39
C GLY A 1003 23.54 -21.49 17.00
N SER A 1004 24.38 -22.29 16.33
CA SER A 1004 25.78 -22.51 16.75
C SER A 1004 26.52 -21.17 16.75
N GLY A 1005 27.23 -20.82 17.83
CA GLY A 1005 27.89 -19.52 17.96
C GLY A 1005 26.93 -18.31 17.98
N ASP A 1006 25.65 -18.52 18.27
CA ASP A 1006 24.58 -17.52 18.19
C ASP A 1006 24.32 -16.95 16.79
N ILE A 1007 24.58 -17.73 15.74
CA ILE A 1007 24.27 -17.31 14.37
C ILE A 1007 22.80 -16.89 14.23
N PRO A 1008 22.49 -15.94 13.32
CA PRO A 1008 21.12 -15.58 13.01
C PRO A 1008 20.34 -16.80 12.51
N LEU A 1009 19.18 -17.05 13.13
CA LEU A 1009 18.19 -18.01 12.66
C LEU A 1009 16.87 -17.28 12.52
N ALA A 1010 16.37 -17.10 11.30
CA ALA A 1010 14.97 -16.81 11.11
C ALA A 1010 14.12 -18.07 11.37
N ASP A 1011 12.87 -17.87 11.75
CA ASP A 1011 11.94 -18.97 12.00
C ASP A 1011 11.64 -19.82 10.75
N ASP A 1012 11.88 -19.29 9.55
CA ASP A 1012 11.74 -19.96 8.25
C ASP A 1012 13.09 -20.37 7.63
N SER A 1013 14.19 -20.19 8.37
CA SER A 1013 15.51 -20.65 7.95
C SER A 1013 15.51 -22.16 7.61
N GLY A 1014 16.44 -22.56 6.74
CA GLY A 1014 16.58 -23.96 6.33
C GLY A 1014 16.80 -24.92 7.53
N ILE A 1015 17.59 -24.49 8.52
CA ILE A 1015 17.86 -25.27 9.74
C ILE A 1015 16.57 -25.49 10.55
N VAL A 1016 15.79 -24.43 10.80
CA VAL A 1016 14.58 -24.52 11.62
C VAL A 1016 13.50 -25.32 10.90
N THR A 1017 13.34 -25.10 9.60
CA THR A 1017 12.37 -25.85 8.77
C THR A 1017 12.71 -27.34 8.71
N ALA A 1018 13.98 -27.68 8.50
CA ALA A 1018 14.44 -29.05 8.51
C ALA A 1018 14.28 -29.72 9.89
N LEU A 1019 14.56 -29.00 10.98
CA LEU A 1019 14.33 -29.50 12.34
C LEU A 1019 12.85 -29.83 12.57
N ARG A 1020 11.92 -28.94 12.19
CA ARG A 1020 10.47 -29.21 12.32
C ARG A 1020 10.08 -30.49 11.57
N ALA A 1021 10.55 -30.67 10.34
CA ALA A 1021 10.28 -31.87 9.55
C ALA A 1021 10.83 -33.15 10.21
N SER A 1022 12.06 -33.08 10.75
CA SER A 1022 12.66 -34.21 11.47
C SER A 1022 11.95 -34.55 12.78
N LEU A 1023 11.53 -33.55 13.57
CA LEU A 1023 10.78 -33.81 14.82
C LEU A 1023 9.46 -34.53 14.55
N VAL A 1024 8.78 -34.20 13.44
CA VAL A 1024 7.57 -34.92 13.01
C VAL A 1024 7.88 -36.34 12.54
N THR A 1025 9.01 -36.54 11.86
CA THR A 1025 9.41 -37.84 11.27
C THR A 1025 9.91 -38.83 12.33
N PHE A 1026 10.75 -38.38 13.27
CA PHE A 1026 11.39 -39.21 14.30
C PHE A 1026 10.66 -39.19 15.66
N GLY A 1027 9.68 -38.30 15.82
CA GLY A 1027 8.84 -38.18 17.01
C GLY A 1027 7.51 -38.92 16.92
N ASP A 1028 6.65 -38.73 17.92
CA ASP A 1028 5.27 -39.23 17.87
C ASP A 1028 4.42 -38.29 16.99
N PRO A 1029 3.85 -38.77 15.85
CA PRO A 1029 3.04 -37.93 14.97
C PRO A 1029 1.77 -37.35 15.62
N ARG A 1030 1.34 -37.89 16.76
CA ARG A 1030 0.17 -37.40 17.52
C ARG A 1030 0.53 -36.31 18.52
N LEU A 1031 1.81 -36.15 18.83
CA LEU A 1031 2.28 -35.12 19.75
C LEU A 1031 2.56 -33.85 18.94
N ALA A 1032 1.82 -32.77 19.24
CA ALA A 1032 2.11 -31.48 18.64
C ALA A 1032 3.50 -31.00 19.10
N THR A 1033 4.35 -30.63 18.15
CA THR A 1033 5.66 -30.03 18.41
C THR A 1033 5.72 -28.63 17.84
N GLU A 1034 6.29 -27.71 18.59
CA GLU A 1034 6.50 -26.34 18.15
C GLU A 1034 7.98 -25.99 18.32
N VAL A 1035 8.57 -25.36 17.30
CA VAL A 1035 9.97 -24.95 17.30
C VAL A 1035 10.04 -23.44 17.17
N ALA A 1036 10.67 -22.79 18.15
CA ALA A 1036 10.89 -21.36 18.18
C ALA A 1036 12.37 -21.04 18.46
N VAL A 1037 12.85 -19.93 17.91
CA VAL A 1037 14.18 -19.41 18.22
C VAL A 1037 14.19 -18.75 19.61
N ARG A 1038 15.30 -18.87 20.31
CA ARG A 1038 15.53 -18.32 21.65
C ARG A 1038 15.24 -16.82 21.76
N GLU A 1039 14.70 -16.40 22.90
CA GLU A 1039 14.69 -14.99 23.26
C GLU A 1039 16.07 -14.59 23.82
N ALA A 1040 16.75 -13.61 23.22
CA ALA A 1040 17.99 -13.08 23.80
C ALA A 1040 17.68 -12.25 25.04
N VAL A 1041 18.55 -12.34 26.05
CA VAL A 1041 18.63 -11.37 27.15
C VAL A 1041 20.07 -10.87 27.19
N LEU A 1042 20.28 -9.62 26.77
CA LEU A 1042 21.61 -9.03 26.70
C LEU A 1042 22.05 -8.56 28.08
N LEU A 1043 23.18 -9.07 28.56
CA LEU A 1043 23.79 -8.60 29.80
C LEU A 1043 24.37 -7.21 29.62
N LEU A 1044 24.11 -6.35 30.60
CA LEU A 1044 24.72 -5.04 30.75
C LEU A 1044 25.50 -5.03 32.05
N ALA A 1045 26.79 -4.67 31.99
CA ALA A 1045 27.61 -4.50 33.16
C ALA A 1045 28.54 -3.29 33.06
N ALA A 1046 28.66 -2.58 34.19
CA ALA A 1046 29.67 -1.56 34.39
C ALA A 1046 30.42 -1.90 35.68
N ALA A 1047 31.74 -1.93 35.61
CA ALA A 1047 32.58 -2.23 36.75
C ALA A 1047 33.82 -1.34 36.79
N THR A 1048 34.23 -1.00 38.00
CA THR A 1048 35.46 -0.28 38.30
C THR A 1048 36.50 -1.28 38.79
N VAL A 1049 37.64 -1.36 38.12
CA VAL A 1049 38.69 -2.36 38.34
C VAL A 1049 39.96 -1.64 38.81
N ARG A 1050 40.55 -2.14 39.89
CA ARG A 1050 41.90 -1.75 40.30
C ARG A 1050 42.88 -2.82 39.88
N VAL A 1051 43.97 -2.43 39.24
CA VAL A 1051 45.08 -3.31 38.89
C VAL A 1051 46.19 -3.25 39.94
N LEU A 1052 46.98 -4.32 40.03
CA LEU A 1052 48.18 -4.37 40.88
C LEU A 1052 49.23 -3.35 40.40
N PRO A 1053 50.08 -2.82 41.29
CA PRO A 1053 50.99 -1.70 40.98
C PRO A 1053 51.94 -1.92 39.79
N ASP A 1054 52.32 -3.16 39.49
CA ASP A 1054 53.24 -3.52 38.41
C ASP A 1054 52.52 -3.80 37.07
N TYR A 1055 51.20 -3.67 37.01
CA TYR A 1055 50.36 -3.93 35.83
C TYR A 1055 49.74 -2.62 35.32
N SER A 1056 49.55 -2.51 34.00
CA SER A 1056 48.86 -1.39 33.36
C SER A 1056 47.46 -1.78 32.91
N PHE A 1057 46.45 -0.96 33.22
CA PHE A 1057 45.07 -1.21 32.84
C PHE A 1057 44.89 -1.43 31.31
N GLU A 1058 45.60 -0.69 30.46
CA GLU A 1058 45.56 -0.84 28.99
C GLU A 1058 45.91 -2.25 28.49
N LEU A 1059 46.73 -3.00 29.22
CA LEU A 1059 47.12 -4.37 28.88
C LEU A 1059 46.21 -5.41 29.55
N VAL A 1060 45.64 -5.08 30.71
CA VAL A 1060 44.81 -6.01 31.50
C VAL A 1060 43.34 -5.96 31.07
N GLU A 1061 42.80 -4.80 30.71
CA GLU A 1061 41.40 -4.63 30.29
C GLU A 1061 40.98 -5.56 29.15
N PRO A 1062 41.77 -5.74 28.05
CA PRO A 1062 41.39 -6.64 26.99
C PRO A 1062 41.33 -8.11 27.45
N VAL A 1063 42.19 -8.48 28.40
CA VAL A 1063 42.22 -9.83 28.99
C VAL A 1063 41.01 -10.03 29.90
N ILE A 1064 40.61 -9.01 30.67
CA ILE A 1064 39.36 -9.03 31.46
C ILE A 1064 38.17 -9.19 30.54
N ARG A 1065 38.08 -8.38 29.48
CA ARG A 1065 36.99 -8.45 28.52
C ARG A 1065 36.88 -9.84 27.90
N ALA A 1066 37.99 -10.42 27.46
CA ALA A 1066 38.03 -11.79 26.95
C ALA A 1066 37.55 -12.81 28.00
N ALA A 1067 38.04 -12.74 29.24
CA ALA A 1067 37.64 -13.66 30.31
C ALA A 1067 36.14 -13.56 30.65
N VAL A 1068 35.56 -12.36 30.64
CA VAL A 1068 34.12 -12.14 30.84
C VAL A 1068 33.32 -12.69 29.68
N LEU A 1069 33.71 -12.42 28.43
CA LEU A 1069 33.04 -12.96 27.24
C LEU A 1069 33.14 -14.49 27.16
N ASP A 1070 34.25 -15.09 27.58
CA ASP A 1070 34.42 -16.54 27.64
C ASP A 1070 33.48 -17.18 28.68
N ARG A 1071 33.28 -16.53 29.84
CA ARG A 1071 32.48 -17.09 30.96
C ARG A 1071 31.00 -16.76 30.89
N LEU A 1072 30.64 -15.60 30.35
CA LEU A 1072 29.27 -15.05 30.32
C LEU A 1072 28.77 -14.75 28.89
N GLY A 1073 29.55 -15.06 27.86
CA GLY A 1073 29.10 -15.06 26.45
C GLY A 1073 28.48 -16.40 26.03
N PHE A 1074 28.02 -16.49 24.78
CA PHE A 1074 27.25 -17.62 24.25
C PHE A 1074 27.86 -19.00 24.56
N ALA A 1075 29.19 -19.14 24.44
CA ALA A 1075 29.89 -20.41 24.57
C ALA A 1075 29.69 -21.09 25.95
N ALA A 1076 29.56 -20.32 27.04
CA ALA A 1076 29.45 -20.84 28.40
C ALA A 1076 28.02 -20.78 28.98
N ARG A 1077 27.05 -20.29 28.20
CA ARG A 1077 25.67 -20.08 28.64
C ARG A 1077 24.71 -21.08 27.99
N ASP A 1078 23.69 -21.50 28.74
CA ASP A 1078 22.61 -22.39 28.30
C ASP A 1078 21.23 -21.72 28.38
N LEU A 1079 20.26 -22.28 27.64
CA LEU A 1079 18.88 -21.81 27.64
C LEU A 1079 18.23 -21.97 29.01
N GLY A 1080 17.60 -20.91 29.52
CA GLY A 1080 17.01 -20.88 30.86
C GLY A 1080 18.03 -20.82 32.00
N GLN A 1081 19.32 -20.58 31.71
CA GLN A 1081 20.34 -20.40 32.74
C GLN A 1081 20.38 -18.94 33.22
N PRO A 1082 20.21 -18.64 34.53
CA PRO A 1082 20.38 -17.29 35.06
C PRO A 1082 21.85 -16.87 35.14
N ALA A 1083 22.15 -15.58 35.10
CA ALA A 1083 23.52 -15.06 35.23
C ALA A 1083 23.70 -14.41 36.60
N TYR A 1084 24.79 -14.74 37.29
CA TYR A 1084 25.02 -14.24 38.64
C TYR A 1084 26.11 -13.16 38.65
N ARG A 1085 25.91 -12.10 39.43
CA ARG A 1085 26.93 -11.06 39.60
C ARG A 1085 28.25 -11.62 40.15
N SER A 1086 28.18 -12.66 40.98
CA SER A 1086 29.36 -13.36 41.49
C SER A 1086 30.16 -14.06 40.39
N GLU A 1087 29.53 -14.51 39.30
CA GLU A 1087 30.24 -15.07 38.14
C GLU A 1087 31.04 -13.99 37.41
N LEU A 1088 30.46 -12.80 37.25
CA LEU A 1088 31.15 -11.63 36.69
C LEU A 1088 32.36 -11.25 37.56
N VAL A 1089 32.14 -11.07 38.87
CA VAL A 1089 33.21 -10.74 39.82
C VAL A 1089 34.33 -11.78 39.78
N ALA A 1090 34.00 -13.06 39.81
CA ALA A 1090 34.99 -14.14 39.75
C ALA A 1090 35.75 -14.16 38.41
N ALA A 1091 35.07 -13.93 37.28
CA ALA A 1091 35.72 -13.86 35.97
C ALA A 1091 36.76 -12.74 35.92
N ILE A 1092 36.42 -11.56 36.47
CA ILE A 1092 37.32 -10.40 36.50
C ILE A 1092 38.47 -10.62 37.51
N GLN A 1093 38.20 -11.06 38.73
CA GLN A 1093 39.22 -11.23 39.77
C GLN A 1093 40.23 -12.35 39.48
N ASN A 1094 39.87 -13.34 38.67
CA ASN A 1094 40.80 -14.41 38.29
C ASN A 1094 41.83 -13.99 37.24
N VAL A 1095 41.70 -12.79 36.66
CA VAL A 1095 42.67 -12.29 35.69
C VAL A 1095 43.94 -11.83 36.41
N PRO A 1096 45.12 -12.38 36.06
CA PRO A 1096 46.39 -11.93 36.63
C PRO A 1096 46.58 -10.42 36.45
N GLY A 1097 46.89 -9.72 37.54
CA GLY A 1097 47.05 -8.26 37.54
C GLY A 1097 45.86 -7.49 38.12
N VAL A 1098 44.72 -8.13 38.39
CA VAL A 1098 43.58 -7.49 39.08
C VAL A 1098 43.77 -7.55 40.60
N ASP A 1099 43.62 -6.41 41.29
CA ASP A 1099 43.64 -6.28 42.76
C ASP A 1099 42.23 -6.44 43.33
N TYR A 1100 41.27 -5.62 42.85
CA TYR A 1100 39.85 -5.78 43.15
C TYR A 1100 38.95 -5.27 42.01
N VAL A 1101 37.67 -5.64 42.08
CA VAL A 1101 36.61 -5.12 41.22
C VAL A 1101 35.43 -4.67 42.06
N ASP A 1102 34.87 -3.52 41.71
CA ASP A 1102 33.57 -3.03 42.20
C ASP A 1102 32.59 -2.99 41.03
N VAL A 1103 31.38 -3.54 41.21
CA VAL A 1103 30.39 -3.67 40.14
C VAL A 1103 29.32 -2.62 40.35
N ASP A 1104 29.28 -1.64 39.47
CA ASP A 1104 28.34 -0.52 39.51
C ASP A 1104 26.98 -0.91 38.91
N VAL A 1105 27.01 -1.68 37.81
CA VAL A 1105 25.82 -2.11 37.07
C VAL A 1105 25.95 -3.58 36.75
N PHE A 1106 24.87 -4.33 36.94
CA PHE A 1106 24.70 -5.68 36.42
C PHE A 1106 23.20 -5.94 36.21
N THR A 1107 22.75 -5.96 34.96
CA THR A 1107 21.34 -6.19 34.62
C THR A 1107 21.23 -6.89 33.26
N GLY A 1108 20.01 -7.29 32.87
CA GLY A 1108 19.73 -7.92 31.59
C GLY A 1108 18.60 -7.22 30.86
N VAL A 1109 18.75 -7.06 29.54
CA VAL A 1109 17.75 -6.47 28.66
C VAL A 1109 17.15 -7.57 27.78
N PRO A 1110 15.90 -8.00 28.03
CA PRO A 1110 15.26 -9.03 27.24
C PRO A 1110 14.90 -8.51 25.84
N GLY A 1111 14.94 -9.37 24.82
CA GLY A 1111 14.48 -9.04 23.47
C GLY A 1111 12.99 -8.73 23.40
N SER A 1112 12.23 -9.16 24.41
CA SER A 1112 10.81 -8.86 24.59
C SER A 1112 10.51 -7.54 25.30
N LEU A 1113 11.53 -6.76 25.70
CA LEU A 1113 11.42 -5.49 26.41
C LEU A 1113 10.26 -4.64 25.86
N THR A 1114 9.31 -4.26 26.71
CA THR A 1114 8.21 -3.39 26.32
C THR A 1114 8.64 -1.92 26.26
N PRO A 1115 7.88 -1.07 25.58
CA PRO A 1115 7.98 0.38 25.66
C PRO A 1115 8.10 0.94 27.08
N GLU A 1116 7.28 0.46 28.01
CA GLU A 1116 7.33 0.87 29.42
C GLU A 1116 8.59 0.35 30.12
N ASP A 1117 8.99 -0.91 29.90
CA ASP A 1117 10.24 -1.45 30.44
C ASP A 1117 11.45 -0.62 30.01
N LEU A 1118 11.46 -0.14 28.76
CA LEU A 1118 12.53 0.72 28.23
C LEU A 1118 12.60 2.07 28.96
N GLN A 1119 11.46 2.66 29.29
CA GLN A 1119 11.40 3.91 30.06
C GLN A 1119 11.92 3.71 31.50
N ASN A 1120 11.66 2.53 32.07
CA ASN A 1120 12.09 2.15 33.41
C ASN A 1120 13.54 1.63 33.47
N LEU A 1121 14.18 1.38 32.32
CA LEU A 1121 15.54 0.82 32.25
C LEU A 1121 16.59 1.63 33.03
N PRO A 1122 16.62 2.98 33.01
CA PRO A 1122 17.58 3.75 33.81
C PRO A 1122 17.48 3.49 35.31
N ALA A 1123 16.27 3.28 35.84
CA ALA A 1123 16.07 2.94 37.24
C ALA A 1123 16.59 1.52 37.55
N GLN A 1124 16.43 0.57 36.61
CA GLN A 1124 16.98 -0.79 36.73
C GLN A 1124 18.51 -0.81 36.68
N VAL A 1125 19.13 0.10 35.94
CA VAL A 1125 20.59 0.24 35.82
C VAL A 1125 21.21 0.92 37.05
N ALA A 1126 20.43 1.63 37.86
CA ALA A 1126 20.94 2.35 39.03
C ALA A 1126 21.49 1.46 40.15
N THR A 1127 21.12 0.18 40.19
CA THR A 1127 21.63 -0.77 41.19
C THR A 1127 22.02 -2.10 40.55
N PRO A 1128 23.19 -2.68 40.91
CA PRO A 1128 23.66 -3.92 40.33
C PRO A 1128 22.87 -5.10 40.90
N GLN A 1129 22.10 -5.78 40.06
CA GLN A 1129 21.31 -6.95 40.44
C GLN A 1129 22.23 -8.09 40.90
N PRO A 1130 21.84 -8.91 41.89
CA PRO A 1130 22.63 -10.09 42.26
C PRO A 1130 22.51 -11.20 41.21
N VAL A 1131 21.36 -11.26 40.51
CA VAL A 1131 21.02 -12.29 39.52
C VAL A 1131 20.22 -11.66 38.39
N VAL A 1132 20.58 -11.97 37.14
CA VAL A 1132 19.75 -11.74 35.96
C VAL A 1132 19.03 -13.06 35.65
N PRO A 1133 17.70 -13.13 35.79
CA PRO A 1133 16.97 -14.37 35.60
C PRO A 1133 16.94 -14.79 34.12
N ALA A 1134 16.75 -16.09 33.89
CA ALA A 1134 16.45 -16.65 32.58
C ALA A 1134 15.32 -17.66 32.74
N ARG A 1135 14.25 -17.51 31.97
CA ARG A 1135 13.13 -18.45 31.98
C ARG A 1135 13.31 -19.54 30.91
N LEU A 1136 12.81 -20.74 31.22
CA LEU A 1136 12.58 -21.78 30.21
C LEU A 1136 11.32 -21.45 29.39
N ALA A 1137 11.05 -22.23 28.34
CA ALA A 1137 9.82 -22.06 27.57
C ALA A 1137 8.60 -22.28 28.47
N GLU A 1138 7.60 -21.42 28.41
CA GLU A 1138 6.38 -21.57 29.20
C GLU A 1138 5.22 -20.84 28.57
N PHE A 1139 4.01 -21.29 28.88
CA PHE A 1139 2.82 -20.52 28.61
C PHE A 1139 2.81 -19.33 29.59
N HIS A 1140 2.86 -18.13 29.05
CA HIS A 1140 2.95 -16.91 29.82
C HIS A 1140 1.73 -16.04 29.54
N GLU A 1141 1.13 -15.53 30.60
CA GLU A 1141 0.07 -14.52 30.54
C GLU A 1141 0.60 -13.28 31.24
N ALA A 1142 0.80 -12.20 30.50
CA ALA A 1142 1.19 -10.91 31.06
C ALA A 1142 -0.04 -10.03 31.18
N THR A 1143 -0.24 -9.44 32.35
CA THR A 1143 -1.28 -8.44 32.62
C THR A 1143 -0.64 -7.09 32.85
N TYR A 1144 -1.28 -6.05 32.34
CA TYR A 1144 -1.00 -4.65 32.63
C TYR A 1144 -2.07 -4.12 33.57
N THR A 1145 -1.66 -3.57 34.71
CA THR A 1145 -2.58 -2.93 35.67
C THR A 1145 -2.61 -1.44 35.38
N VAL A 1146 -3.81 -0.92 35.09
CA VAL A 1146 -4.00 0.52 34.87
C VAL A 1146 -3.61 1.28 36.15
N PRO A 1147 -2.70 2.27 36.10
CA PRO A 1147 -2.26 3.00 37.28
C PRO A 1147 -3.41 3.71 38.01
N ASP A 1148 -3.20 4.00 39.30
CA ASP A 1148 -4.22 4.60 40.17
C ASP A 1148 -4.51 6.09 39.88
N ASP A 1149 -3.78 6.70 38.95
CA ASP A 1149 -3.84 8.13 38.63
C ASP A 1149 -4.94 8.52 37.64
N GLY A 1150 -5.65 7.54 37.05
CA GLY A 1150 -6.80 7.78 36.20
C GLY A 1150 -7.18 6.58 35.32
N ALA A 1151 -8.31 6.66 34.63
CA ALA A 1151 -8.63 5.71 33.58
C ALA A 1151 -7.69 5.91 32.37
N MET A 1152 -7.30 4.83 31.69
CA MET A 1152 -6.45 4.89 30.50
C MET A 1152 -7.20 4.42 29.26
N THR A 1153 -6.89 5.02 28.11
CA THR A 1153 -7.41 4.55 26.83
C THR A 1153 -6.78 3.20 26.45
N LEU A 1154 -7.51 2.38 25.68
CA LEU A 1154 -6.96 1.13 25.11
C LEU A 1154 -5.70 1.36 24.27
N THR A 1155 -5.64 2.49 23.57
CA THR A 1155 -4.48 2.91 22.78
C THR A 1155 -3.25 3.14 23.67
N ALA A 1156 -3.41 3.84 24.79
CA ALA A 1156 -2.32 4.10 25.73
C ALA A 1156 -1.78 2.80 26.33
N ILE A 1157 -2.67 1.86 26.71
CA ILE A 1157 -2.29 0.54 27.24
C ILE A 1157 -1.56 -0.28 26.17
N ALA A 1158 -2.07 -0.29 24.94
CA ALA A 1158 -1.45 -1.01 23.83
C ALA A 1158 -0.06 -0.45 23.50
N ALA A 1159 0.09 0.88 23.51
CA ALA A 1159 1.37 1.58 23.29
C ALA A 1159 2.39 1.29 24.39
N ALA A 1160 2.00 1.33 25.67
CA ALA A 1160 2.89 1.01 26.80
C ALA A 1160 3.45 -0.43 26.74
N ASN A 1161 2.70 -1.35 26.14
CA ASN A 1161 3.06 -2.76 26.05
C ASN A 1161 3.59 -3.19 24.68
N GLY A 1162 3.68 -2.27 23.71
CA GLY A 1162 4.22 -2.54 22.38
C GLY A 1162 3.37 -3.52 21.56
N ILE A 1163 2.04 -3.45 21.69
CA ILE A 1163 1.08 -4.26 20.94
C ILE A 1163 0.05 -3.36 20.25
N THR A 1164 -0.68 -3.89 19.26
CA THR A 1164 -1.78 -3.15 18.61
C THR A 1164 -3.05 -3.18 19.46
N VAL A 1165 -3.92 -2.17 19.35
CA VAL A 1165 -5.25 -2.16 20.00
C VAL A 1165 -6.08 -3.38 19.59
N ALA A 1166 -6.05 -3.78 18.31
CA ALA A 1166 -6.71 -4.98 17.83
C ALA A 1166 -6.23 -6.25 18.56
N ARG A 1167 -4.92 -6.36 18.82
CA ARG A 1167 -4.34 -7.46 19.61
C ARG A 1167 -4.76 -7.38 21.08
N LEU A 1168 -4.78 -6.21 21.68
CA LEU A 1168 -5.23 -6.00 23.07
C LEU A 1168 -6.70 -6.42 23.24
N LEU A 1169 -7.58 -6.03 22.32
CA LEU A 1169 -8.99 -6.43 22.30
C LEU A 1169 -9.17 -7.93 22.06
N ALA A 1170 -8.38 -8.51 21.16
CA ALA A 1170 -8.41 -9.96 20.93
C ALA A 1170 -7.98 -10.77 22.18
N LEU A 1171 -7.10 -10.21 23.02
CA LEU A 1171 -6.72 -10.80 24.29
C LEU A 1171 -7.77 -10.58 25.39
N ASN A 1172 -8.55 -9.48 25.30
CA ASN A 1172 -9.52 -9.04 26.31
C ASN A 1172 -10.90 -8.77 25.68
N PRO A 1173 -11.62 -9.81 25.21
CA PRO A 1173 -12.89 -9.65 24.50
C PRO A 1173 -14.02 -9.06 25.36
N ALA A 1174 -13.85 -8.99 26.69
CA ALA A 1174 -14.80 -8.38 27.61
C ALA A 1174 -14.66 -6.84 27.70
N VAL A 1175 -13.58 -6.27 27.18
CA VAL A 1175 -13.35 -4.81 27.21
C VAL A 1175 -13.98 -4.18 25.97
N PRO A 1176 -14.92 -3.21 26.11
CA PRO A 1176 -15.53 -2.52 24.97
C PRO A 1176 -14.46 -1.75 24.17
N GLY A 1177 -14.55 -1.76 22.85
CA GLY A 1177 -13.52 -1.21 21.94
C GLY A 1177 -13.31 0.31 22.01
N ASP A 1178 -14.21 1.03 22.66
CA ASP A 1178 -14.27 2.49 22.80
C ASP A 1178 -14.23 2.96 24.25
N ALA A 1179 -14.05 2.05 25.22
CA ALA A 1179 -14.09 2.38 26.63
C ALA A 1179 -12.71 2.75 27.19
N ASP A 1180 -12.67 3.80 28.01
CA ASP A 1180 -11.56 4.03 28.93
C ASP A 1180 -11.55 2.90 29.96
N VAL A 1181 -10.37 2.32 30.17
CA VAL A 1181 -10.17 1.25 31.13
C VAL A 1181 -9.95 1.90 32.51
N PRO A 1182 -10.80 1.63 33.51
CA PRO A 1182 -10.69 2.25 34.83
C PRO A 1182 -9.37 1.93 35.52
N ALA A 1183 -8.91 2.85 36.38
CA ALA A 1183 -7.78 2.64 37.29
C ALA A 1183 -7.91 1.32 38.07
N GLY A 1184 -6.80 0.62 38.25
CA GLY A 1184 -6.72 -0.67 38.93
C GLY A 1184 -7.25 -1.87 38.13
N THR A 1185 -7.76 -1.68 36.92
CA THR A 1185 -8.17 -2.79 36.05
C THR A 1185 -6.95 -3.54 35.51
N GLU A 1186 -6.98 -4.87 35.56
CA GLU A 1186 -5.98 -5.71 34.92
C GLU A 1186 -6.40 -6.08 33.50
N VAL A 1187 -5.50 -5.85 32.54
CA VAL A 1187 -5.72 -6.11 31.12
C VAL A 1187 -4.64 -7.06 30.61
N VAL A 1188 -5.01 -8.15 29.94
CA VAL A 1188 -4.06 -9.13 29.40
C VAL A 1188 -3.37 -8.55 28.17
N VAL A 1189 -2.06 -8.32 28.24
CA VAL A 1189 -1.26 -7.72 27.16
C VAL A 1189 -0.45 -8.75 26.39
N PHE A 1190 -0.29 -9.95 26.95
CA PHE A 1190 0.28 -11.08 26.23
C PHE A 1190 -0.34 -12.38 26.76
N ARG A 1191 -0.69 -13.29 25.85
CA ARG A 1191 -1.07 -14.66 26.17
C ARG A 1191 -0.54 -15.58 25.08
N GLY A 1192 0.30 -16.55 25.46
CA GLY A 1192 0.87 -17.52 24.55
C GLY A 1192 2.15 -18.15 25.08
N ILE A 1193 2.79 -18.99 24.29
CA ILE A 1193 4.06 -19.61 24.67
C ILE A 1193 5.21 -18.64 24.40
N ARG A 1194 6.05 -18.40 25.40
CA ARG A 1194 7.30 -17.66 25.24
C ARG A 1194 8.46 -18.67 25.08
N PRO A 1195 9.37 -18.51 24.10
CA PRO A 1195 10.53 -19.40 23.95
C PRO A 1195 11.51 -19.22 25.09
N ALA A 1196 12.32 -20.22 25.43
CA ALA A 1196 13.34 -20.09 26.47
C ALA A 1196 14.30 -18.90 26.22
N GLN A 1197 14.74 -18.26 27.29
CA GLN A 1197 15.67 -17.13 27.25
C GLN A 1197 17.13 -17.61 27.25
N LEU A 1198 18.00 -16.89 26.55
CA LEU A 1198 19.45 -17.03 26.64
C LEU A 1198 20.06 -15.72 27.14
N VAL A 1199 20.54 -15.74 28.39
CA VAL A 1199 21.20 -14.59 29.02
C VAL A 1199 22.69 -14.64 28.72
N MET A 1200 23.22 -13.62 28.03
CA MET A 1200 24.64 -13.54 27.65
C MET A 1200 25.11 -12.11 27.34
N PHE A 1201 26.43 -11.89 27.37
CA PHE A 1201 27.03 -10.73 26.70
C PHE A 1201 27.09 -10.96 25.19
N SER A 1202 26.83 -9.89 24.42
CA SER A 1202 27.04 -9.88 22.97
C SER A 1202 28.37 -9.18 22.66
N ALA A 1203 29.20 -9.82 21.84
CA ALA A 1203 30.45 -9.23 21.36
C ALA A 1203 30.21 -8.08 20.35
N ASP A 1204 29.03 -8.03 19.73
CA ASP A 1204 28.68 -7.04 18.70
C ASP A 1204 28.38 -5.66 19.29
N LEU A 1205 28.17 -5.57 20.61
CA LEU A 1205 27.84 -4.34 21.32
C LEU A 1205 28.90 -4.08 22.40
N SER A 1206 29.96 -3.37 22.03
CA SER A 1206 31.10 -3.07 22.92
C SER A 1206 30.69 -2.46 24.25
N ASP A 1207 29.66 -1.62 24.23
CA ASP A 1207 29.23 -0.80 25.36
C ASP A 1207 28.31 -1.56 26.33
N THR A 1208 28.06 -2.84 26.09
CA THR A 1208 27.38 -3.72 27.06
C THR A 1208 28.26 -4.09 28.24
N LEU A 1209 29.59 -4.01 28.10
CA LEU A 1209 30.57 -4.21 29.15
C LEU A 1209 31.50 -3.00 29.26
N ILE A 1210 31.27 -2.18 30.27
CA ILE A 1210 32.03 -0.96 30.57
C ILE A 1210 32.99 -1.25 31.72
N LEU A 1211 34.29 -1.15 31.44
CA LEU A 1211 35.35 -1.33 32.43
C LEU A 1211 36.06 0.00 32.64
N ARG A 1212 36.19 0.43 33.90
CA ARG A 1212 36.85 1.68 34.29
C ARG A 1212 38.01 1.36 35.23
N GLU A 1213 39.10 2.11 35.15
CA GLU A 1213 40.18 2.02 36.12
C GLU A 1213 39.80 2.75 37.42
N ALA A 1214 40.06 2.14 38.57
CA ALA A 1214 39.93 2.80 39.86
C ALA A 1214 41.02 3.88 39.99
N THR A 1215 40.63 5.16 39.95
CA THR A 1215 41.56 6.25 40.27
C THR A 1215 41.94 6.20 41.74
N SER A 1216 43.25 6.25 42.01
CA SER A 1216 43.90 6.10 43.33
C SER A 1216 43.30 6.93 44.46
#